data_AF-A0A966T397-F1
#
_entry.id   AF-A0A966T397-F1
#
_cell.length_a   1.000
_cell.length_b   1.000
_cell.length_c   1.000
_cell.angle_alpha   90.00
_cell.angle_beta   90.00
_cell.angle_gamma   90.00
#
_symmetry.space_group_name_H-M   'P 1'
#
loop_
_entity.id
_entity.type
_entity.pdbx_description
1 polymer ?
#
loop_
_entity_poly.entity_id
_entity_poly.type
_entity_poly.pdbx_seq_one_letter_code
_entity_poly.pdbx_strand_id
1 'polypeptide(L)'
;GATTINSSGGNITISGSGSLGTSASYSGAIAITSATSTFTYASSTSQTLSGAISGAGALVKSGTSGLTLDGTSTFTGTTTVSGGTLTVSSAGALGASGASQGTTVDSGAALYVQAAVTVPEPLTISGTGRALSGAIFFGSAGTLSGAVTMAADSTIQVGYTAGTISGAISGAFGLTKTGQGSLTLSGANTFSGALTISDGTVSVGAGSTTGSIATTSVVVSGTLDFNRSDGVTYSGVISGSGSLTQSGGGTLTLTGTNTYSGGTTISSGTLSVGAGSNAGVIAGNVTNNATLVFDRSDAVTFAGAISGTGAVTKSGTNTLTLTSNGTYSGATTVSGGALVLQNNAPSTSSSGFGGAGTLTIEPAATSFSSAWSTSGFSFGGTLTGLTLGKSGNNVDVTVATTASITGPVVVYAKDITVGAAITATSSNVSLNATGAVTQSAAITGSGLAMIGTGSFTLTNTSNNVSTIAAGTSSARAASISYRDSNTVTIGSVNPTGIWSSGDVLIETATGDLTFSESINTTSGSSTAVTLNAGRDASAGTSTGGNIIVSGSPTITMGSGGIARLFSGSVDSSTNLTTFIGSGTGQFRYNSDETDANYALTLSADKQYAIYRERPTLTVTASAQSLAYGTLIAQSFTVSGKNGDTAAHAFSTDTAAILVNSLALFGVESGDVVSLNPVLAFNDRNVGTGKAVNITSSSTLGGGQSGSYSLSLSGAPATTANVTAKALSVSGLSSANKVYDGTTTASVSGTAALLSAVAAEFGSSSTDGKPYSVDSVSVTGTPAAAFNSKDVASATTVSFTGLSLTGTGNGNYTLTAHATE
;
A
#
# COMPACT_ATOMS: atom_id res chain seq x y z
N GLY A 1 -40.13 -13.64 82.93
CA GLY A 1 -41.25 -14.54 82.58
C GLY A 1 -41.75 -14.22 81.19
N ALA A 2 -42.46 -15.16 80.54
CA ALA A 2 -43.09 -14.92 79.24
C ALA A 2 -44.26 -13.92 79.35
N THR A 3 -44.53 -13.17 78.28
CA THR A 3 -45.65 -12.22 78.18
C THR A 3 -46.69 -12.76 77.20
N THR A 4 -47.96 -12.89 77.61
CA THR A 4 -49.06 -13.35 76.74
C THR A 4 -50.14 -12.28 76.63
N ILE A 5 -50.56 -11.97 75.41
CA ILE A 5 -51.66 -11.07 75.07
C ILE A 5 -52.79 -11.96 74.51
N ASN A 6 -53.81 -12.25 75.33
CA ASN A 6 -54.77 -13.35 75.12
C ASN A 6 -56.23 -12.96 74.81
N SER A 7 -56.59 -11.67 74.82
CA SER A 7 -57.96 -11.21 74.57
C SER A 7 -58.16 -10.69 73.15
N SER A 8 -59.34 -10.91 72.56
CA SER A 8 -59.73 -10.25 71.29
C SER A 8 -59.69 -8.73 71.48
N GLY A 9 -58.70 -8.06 70.88
CA GLY A 9 -58.45 -6.62 71.05
C GLY A 9 -57.54 -6.23 72.22
N GLY A 10 -56.89 -7.20 72.90
CA GLY A 10 -55.91 -6.91 73.95
C GLY A 10 -54.66 -6.24 73.38
N ASN A 11 -54.26 -5.10 73.96
CA ASN A 11 -53.10 -4.33 73.51
C ASN A 11 -52.12 -4.10 74.66
N ILE A 12 -50.81 -4.28 74.41
CA ILE A 12 -49.76 -3.83 75.32
C ILE A 12 -49.02 -2.68 74.65
N THR A 13 -48.88 -1.56 75.35
CA THR A 13 -48.08 -0.42 74.90
C THR A 13 -47.00 -0.10 75.93
N ILE A 14 -45.73 -0.09 75.51
CA ILE A 14 -44.60 0.37 76.32
C ILE A 14 -44.32 1.81 75.91
N SER A 15 -44.53 2.79 76.80
CA SER A 15 -44.39 4.22 76.49
C SER A 15 -43.48 4.95 77.49
N GLY A 16 -43.13 6.21 77.19
CA GLY A 16 -42.24 7.01 78.05
C GLY A 16 -40.87 6.35 78.16
N SER A 17 -40.23 6.39 79.32
CA SER A 17 -38.96 5.69 79.57
C SER A 17 -39.10 4.19 79.82
N GLY A 18 -40.29 3.61 79.60
CA GLY A 18 -40.62 2.23 79.95
C GLY A 18 -39.89 1.15 79.13
N SER A 19 -39.77 -0.04 79.72
CA SER A 19 -39.16 -1.24 79.13
C SER A 19 -39.88 -2.48 79.64
N LEU A 20 -39.92 -3.60 78.88
CA LEU A 20 -40.53 -4.87 79.33
C LEU A 20 -39.83 -5.56 80.52
N GLY A 21 -38.71 -5.01 80.98
CA GLY A 21 -37.94 -5.48 82.13
C GLY A 21 -37.03 -4.37 82.65
N THR A 22 -36.29 -4.62 83.73
CA THR A 22 -35.36 -3.64 84.33
C THR A 22 -34.04 -3.52 83.56
N SER A 23 -33.79 -4.40 82.59
CA SER A 23 -32.62 -4.41 81.71
C SER A 23 -32.94 -3.88 80.31
N ALA A 24 -31.91 -3.39 79.61
CA ALA A 24 -31.99 -2.99 78.21
C ALA A 24 -32.26 -4.16 77.23
N SER A 25 -32.25 -5.41 77.72
CA SER A 25 -32.61 -6.61 76.96
C SER A 25 -33.73 -7.39 77.66
N TYR A 26 -34.65 -7.96 76.90
CA TYR A 26 -35.73 -8.82 77.38
C TYR A 26 -35.72 -10.13 76.59
N SER A 27 -35.53 -11.25 77.30
CA SER A 27 -35.39 -12.59 76.71
C SER A 27 -36.65 -13.45 76.83
N GLY A 28 -37.72 -12.94 77.45
CA GLY A 28 -38.98 -13.68 77.55
C GLY A 28 -39.71 -13.77 76.21
N ALA A 29 -40.38 -14.89 75.95
CA ALA A 29 -41.25 -15.03 74.78
C ALA A 29 -42.46 -14.08 74.88
N ILE A 30 -42.90 -13.55 73.75
CA ILE A 30 -44.10 -12.71 73.64
C ILE A 30 -45.11 -13.43 72.72
N ALA A 31 -46.30 -13.71 73.22
CA ALA A 31 -47.37 -14.34 72.44
C ALA A 31 -48.53 -13.35 72.21
N ILE A 32 -48.76 -12.94 70.96
CA ILE A 32 -49.83 -12.03 70.52
C ILE A 32 -50.93 -12.87 69.87
N THR A 33 -51.77 -13.51 70.68
CA THR A 33 -52.55 -14.69 70.23
C THR A 33 -53.74 -14.37 69.32
N SER A 34 -54.37 -13.19 69.45
CA SER A 34 -55.50 -12.76 68.60
C SER A 34 -55.03 -11.91 67.41
N ALA A 35 -55.64 -12.09 66.23
CA ALA A 35 -55.36 -11.28 65.04
C ALA A 35 -55.69 -9.78 65.20
N THR A 36 -56.52 -9.43 66.20
CA THR A 36 -56.91 -8.05 66.52
C THR A 36 -56.08 -7.43 67.65
N SER A 37 -55.16 -8.18 68.25
CA SER A 37 -54.28 -7.72 69.33
C SER A 37 -53.02 -7.06 68.78
N THR A 38 -52.53 -6.05 69.50
CA THR A 38 -51.30 -5.34 69.11
C THR A 38 -50.31 -5.23 70.26
N PHE A 39 -49.04 -5.51 69.98
CA PHE A 39 -47.92 -5.14 70.85
C PHE A 39 -47.24 -3.88 70.31
N THR A 40 -47.33 -2.77 71.05
CA THR A 40 -46.80 -1.46 70.67
C THR A 40 -45.58 -1.08 71.51
N TYR A 41 -44.44 -0.87 70.85
CA TYR A 41 -43.25 -0.27 71.42
C TYR A 41 -43.20 1.24 71.13
N ALA A 42 -43.70 2.04 72.06
CA ALA A 42 -43.74 3.50 72.02
C ALA A 42 -42.68 4.17 72.94
N SER A 43 -41.70 3.41 73.42
CA SER A 43 -40.73 3.86 74.43
C SER A 43 -39.71 4.87 73.85
N SER A 44 -39.22 5.76 74.71
CA SER A 44 -38.07 6.65 74.48
C SER A 44 -36.74 6.03 74.90
N THR A 45 -36.73 4.87 75.56
CA THR A 45 -35.52 4.09 75.86
C THR A 45 -35.36 2.97 74.83
N SER A 46 -34.12 2.68 74.41
CA SER A 46 -33.88 1.58 73.47
C SER A 46 -33.91 0.22 74.18
N GLN A 47 -34.47 -0.80 73.54
CA GLN A 47 -34.53 -2.16 74.09
C GLN A 47 -34.23 -3.22 73.03
N THR A 48 -33.61 -4.32 73.45
CA THR A 48 -33.46 -5.56 72.67
C THR A 48 -34.46 -6.61 73.13
N LEU A 49 -35.22 -7.19 72.20
CA LEU A 49 -36.08 -8.35 72.42
C LEU A 49 -35.41 -9.60 71.81
N SER A 50 -34.84 -10.44 72.67
CA SER A 50 -34.19 -11.70 72.25
C SER A 50 -35.11 -12.91 72.36
N GLY A 51 -36.24 -12.79 73.06
CA GLY A 51 -37.27 -13.83 73.08
C GLY A 51 -38.10 -13.85 71.79
N ALA A 52 -38.59 -15.03 71.39
CA ALA A 52 -39.43 -15.18 70.20
C ALA A 52 -40.78 -14.47 70.37
N ILE A 53 -41.25 -13.82 69.29
CA ILE A 53 -42.62 -13.29 69.18
C ILE A 53 -43.46 -14.28 68.37
N SER A 54 -44.66 -14.64 68.84
CA SER A 54 -45.54 -15.64 68.22
C SER A 54 -47.01 -15.19 68.23
N GLY A 55 -47.87 -15.87 67.46
CA GLY A 55 -49.32 -15.61 67.41
C GLY A 55 -49.80 -14.94 66.13
N ALA A 56 -51.02 -14.40 66.12
CA ALA A 56 -51.67 -13.83 64.94
C ALA A 56 -51.73 -12.29 64.94
N GLY A 57 -51.45 -11.64 66.07
CA GLY A 57 -51.57 -10.18 66.21
C GLY A 57 -50.37 -9.39 65.69
N ALA A 58 -50.49 -8.06 65.75
CA ALA A 58 -49.57 -7.13 65.11
C ALA A 58 -48.48 -6.60 66.08
N LEU A 59 -47.34 -6.21 65.49
CA LEU A 59 -46.25 -5.50 66.16
C LEU A 59 -46.20 -4.05 65.66
N VAL A 60 -46.22 -3.07 66.56
CA VAL A 60 -46.08 -1.64 66.21
C VAL A 60 -44.88 -1.04 66.92
N LYS A 61 -43.99 -0.38 66.19
CA LYS A 61 -42.85 0.39 66.71
C LYS A 61 -43.07 1.87 66.44
N SER A 62 -43.55 2.62 67.42
CA SER A 62 -43.93 4.04 67.30
C SER A 62 -43.06 5.01 68.11
N GLY A 63 -42.24 4.51 69.05
CA GLY A 63 -41.37 5.34 69.89
C GLY A 63 -40.17 5.90 69.12
N THR A 64 -39.53 6.98 69.57
CA THR A 64 -38.36 7.58 68.88
C THR A 64 -37.05 6.80 69.05
N SER A 65 -37.00 5.89 70.03
CA SER A 65 -35.82 5.08 70.37
C SER A 65 -35.59 3.90 69.41
N GLY A 66 -34.55 3.10 69.67
CA GLY A 66 -34.29 1.84 68.95
C GLY A 66 -35.03 0.66 69.58
N LEU A 67 -35.62 -0.19 68.74
CA LEU A 67 -36.06 -1.54 69.15
C LEU A 67 -35.24 -2.55 68.37
N THR A 68 -34.51 -3.43 69.04
CA THR A 68 -33.78 -4.51 68.38
C THR A 68 -34.53 -5.82 68.54
N LEU A 69 -34.86 -6.48 67.44
CA LEU A 69 -35.37 -7.84 67.43
C LEU A 69 -34.22 -8.79 67.13
N ASP A 70 -33.89 -9.62 68.11
CA ASP A 70 -32.74 -10.53 68.10
C ASP A 70 -33.18 -12.00 68.08
N GLY A 71 -34.35 -12.30 68.63
CA GLY A 71 -34.98 -13.62 68.52
C GLY A 71 -35.58 -13.90 67.14
N THR A 72 -35.68 -15.18 66.79
CA THR A 72 -36.49 -15.63 65.65
C THR A 72 -37.96 -15.67 66.06
N SER A 73 -38.82 -14.99 65.30
CA SER A 73 -40.25 -14.85 65.56
C SER A 73 -41.08 -15.67 64.57
N THR A 74 -42.29 -16.06 64.96
CA THR A 74 -43.22 -16.89 64.17
C THR A 74 -44.63 -16.31 64.11
N PHE A 75 -44.84 -15.06 64.56
CA PHE A 75 -46.14 -14.42 64.45
C PHE A 75 -46.51 -14.18 62.97
N THR A 76 -47.81 -14.17 62.70
CA THR A 76 -48.39 -14.08 61.34
C THR A 76 -49.13 -12.77 61.07
N GLY A 77 -49.18 -11.87 62.07
CA GLY A 77 -49.67 -10.51 61.91
C GLY A 77 -48.61 -9.59 61.29
N THR A 78 -48.99 -8.34 61.06
CA THR A 78 -48.11 -7.34 60.43
C THR A 78 -47.18 -6.65 61.41
N THR A 79 -46.09 -6.10 60.90
CA THR A 79 -45.23 -5.17 61.63
C THR A 79 -45.38 -3.76 61.06
N THR A 80 -45.57 -2.74 61.90
CA THR A 80 -45.55 -1.33 61.49
C THR A 80 -44.47 -0.58 62.25
N VAL A 81 -43.55 0.07 61.54
CA VAL A 81 -42.54 0.96 62.10
C VAL A 81 -42.94 2.40 61.78
N SER A 82 -43.50 3.09 62.76
CA SER A 82 -43.98 4.47 62.63
C SER A 82 -43.12 5.51 63.37
N GLY A 83 -42.10 5.06 64.11
CA GLY A 83 -41.13 5.94 64.76
C GLY A 83 -39.82 5.24 65.13
N GLY A 84 -38.75 6.03 65.20
CA GLY A 84 -37.42 5.55 65.59
C GLY A 84 -36.85 4.50 64.63
N THR A 85 -36.02 3.60 65.13
CA THR A 85 -35.40 2.53 64.33
C THR A 85 -35.81 1.15 64.86
N LEU A 86 -36.27 0.26 63.97
CA LEU A 86 -36.39 -1.17 64.24
C LEU A 86 -35.16 -1.88 63.68
N THR A 87 -34.36 -2.49 64.54
CA THR A 87 -33.17 -3.26 64.16
C THR A 87 -33.50 -4.74 64.09
N VAL A 88 -33.15 -5.41 63.00
CA VAL A 88 -33.36 -6.84 62.78
C VAL A 88 -32.01 -7.55 62.81
N SER A 89 -31.84 -8.44 63.79
CA SER A 89 -30.59 -9.17 64.05
C SER A 89 -30.70 -10.67 63.74
N SER A 90 -31.89 -11.15 63.39
CA SER A 90 -32.18 -12.53 63.02
C SER A 90 -33.07 -12.58 61.78
N ALA A 91 -32.87 -13.58 60.92
CA ALA A 91 -33.55 -13.71 59.63
C ALA A 91 -35.09 -13.73 59.75
N GLY A 92 -35.62 -14.37 60.80
CA GLY A 92 -37.07 -14.45 61.07
C GLY A 92 -37.56 -13.49 62.14
N ALA A 93 -36.82 -12.41 62.46
CA ALA A 93 -37.20 -11.55 63.58
C ALA A 93 -38.56 -10.84 63.37
N LEU A 94 -38.93 -10.59 62.11
CA LEU A 94 -40.15 -9.91 61.70
C LEU A 94 -41.38 -10.82 61.58
N GLY A 95 -41.24 -12.12 61.87
CA GLY A 95 -42.35 -13.08 61.83
C GLY A 95 -42.29 -14.05 60.65
N ALA A 96 -43.43 -14.70 60.41
CA ALA A 96 -43.62 -15.57 59.25
C ALA A 96 -43.77 -14.74 57.97
N SER A 97 -43.34 -15.27 56.82
CA SER A 97 -43.45 -14.59 55.52
C SER A 97 -44.53 -15.24 54.64
N GLY A 98 -45.50 -14.45 54.16
CA GLY A 98 -46.60 -14.88 53.30
C GLY A 98 -47.53 -13.73 52.90
N ALA A 99 -48.64 -14.04 52.21
CA ALA A 99 -49.46 -13.04 51.51
C ALA A 99 -50.23 -12.05 52.40
N SER A 100 -50.40 -12.34 53.69
CA SER A 100 -51.05 -11.45 54.66
C SER A 100 -50.07 -10.94 55.73
N GLN A 101 -48.77 -11.18 55.51
CA GLN A 101 -47.67 -10.79 56.37
C GLN A 101 -46.91 -9.64 55.68
N GLY A 102 -46.14 -8.89 56.44
CA GLY A 102 -45.37 -7.78 55.91
C GLY A 102 -45.00 -6.75 56.96
N THR A 103 -43.95 -6.00 56.65
CA THR A 103 -43.50 -4.87 57.46
C THR A 103 -43.71 -3.56 56.72
N THR A 104 -44.45 -2.63 57.30
CA THR A 104 -44.58 -1.26 56.80
C THR A 104 -43.64 -0.33 57.57
N VAL A 105 -42.82 0.44 56.87
CA VAL A 105 -42.00 1.52 57.44
C VAL A 105 -42.58 2.85 57.01
N ASP A 106 -43.20 3.57 57.95
CA ASP A 106 -43.81 4.86 57.68
C ASP A 106 -42.75 5.97 57.55
N SER A 107 -43.18 7.12 57.03
CA SER A 107 -42.34 8.31 56.93
C SER A 107 -41.75 8.70 58.29
N GLY A 108 -40.45 8.97 58.34
CA GLY A 108 -39.74 9.34 59.58
C GLY A 108 -39.28 8.14 60.43
N ALA A 109 -39.48 6.90 59.98
CA ALA A 109 -39.01 5.69 60.66
C ALA A 109 -37.94 4.94 59.83
N ALA A 110 -37.20 4.03 60.46
CA ALA A 110 -36.16 3.25 59.78
C ALA A 110 -36.19 1.77 60.17
N LEU A 111 -35.94 0.89 59.20
CA LEU A 111 -35.62 -0.52 59.41
C LEU A 111 -34.10 -0.71 59.20
N TYR A 112 -33.39 -1.14 60.24
CA TYR A 112 -31.97 -1.48 60.18
C TYR A 112 -31.78 -2.99 60.08
N VAL A 113 -31.18 -3.45 58.98
CA VAL A 113 -30.80 -4.87 58.79
C VAL A 113 -29.34 -5.06 59.17
N GLN A 114 -29.08 -5.91 60.17
CA GLN A 114 -27.71 -6.17 60.64
C GLN A 114 -26.90 -7.05 59.67
N ALA A 115 -25.59 -7.13 59.93
CA ALA A 115 -24.65 -7.95 59.17
C ALA A 115 -25.08 -9.42 59.12
N ALA A 116 -24.91 -10.06 57.96
CA ALA A 116 -25.19 -11.48 57.71
C ALA A 116 -26.65 -11.91 57.99
N VAL A 117 -27.58 -10.96 58.16
CA VAL A 117 -29.01 -11.24 58.27
C VAL A 117 -29.65 -11.19 56.89
N THR A 118 -30.42 -12.23 56.54
CA THR A 118 -31.26 -12.26 55.33
C THR A 118 -32.72 -12.21 55.75
N VAL A 119 -33.42 -11.14 55.42
CA VAL A 119 -34.83 -10.93 55.77
C VAL A 119 -35.71 -11.30 54.57
N PRO A 120 -36.53 -12.36 54.65
CA PRO A 120 -37.44 -12.78 53.58
C PRO A 120 -38.80 -12.06 53.60
N GLU A 121 -39.12 -11.36 54.69
CA GLU A 121 -40.37 -10.62 54.87
C GLU A 121 -40.55 -9.55 53.79
N PRO A 122 -41.72 -9.44 53.13
CA PRO A 122 -42.00 -8.33 52.24
C PRO A 122 -42.13 -7.01 53.00
N LEU A 123 -41.62 -5.93 52.41
CA LEU A 123 -41.62 -4.59 52.99
C LEU A 123 -42.47 -3.62 52.18
N THR A 124 -43.17 -2.72 52.87
CA THR A 124 -43.72 -1.49 52.28
C THR A 124 -43.01 -0.29 52.92
N ILE A 125 -42.44 0.62 52.13
CA ILE A 125 -41.73 1.81 52.64
C ILE A 125 -42.42 3.09 52.14
N SER A 126 -42.67 4.02 53.06
CA SER A 126 -43.52 5.20 52.82
C SER A 126 -42.82 6.52 53.16
N GLY A 127 -41.52 6.63 52.87
CA GLY A 127 -40.79 7.90 53.03
C GLY A 127 -39.28 7.76 53.05
N THR A 128 -38.59 8.87 53.32
CA THR A 128 -37.12 8.98 53.27
C THR A 128 -36.41 8.52 54.55
N GLY A 129 -37.16 8.04 55.54
CA GLY A 129 -36.66 7.59 56.83
C GLY A 129 -36.26 8.73 57.77
N ARG A 130 -35.22 8.50 58.57
CA ARG A 130 -34.68 9.41 59.59
C ARG A 130 -33.40 10.11 59.11
N ALA A 131 -33.02 11.19 59.78
CA ALA A 131 -31.72 11.81 59.56
C ALA A 131 -30.59 10.78 59.81
N LEU A 132 -29.70 10.61 58.83
CA LEU A 132 -28.61 9.62 58.84
C LEU A 132 -29.08 8.15 58.93
N SER A 133 -30.35 7.84 58.72
CA SER A 133 -30.87 6.47 58.53
C SER A 133 -32.03 6.49 57.55
N GLY A 134 -31.82 6.05 56.31
CA GLY A 134 -32.91 5.86 55.33
C GLY A 134 -34.04 4.98 55.86
N ALA A 135 -35.19 4.93 55.16
CA ALA A 135 -36.29 4.04 55.53
C ALA A 135 -35.83 2.58 55.63
N ILE A 136 -34.86 2.21 54.79
CA ILE A 136 -34.01 1.05 55.00
C ILE A 136 -32.58 1.54 55.27
N PHE A 137 -31.96 0.97 56.30
CA PHE A 137 -30.57 1.23 56.65
C PHE A 137 -29.77 -0.07 56.67
N PHE A 138 -28.61 -0.06 56.03
CA PHE A 138 -27.59 -1.10 56.10
C PHE A 138 -26.31 -0.49 56.70
N GLY A 139 -26.10 -0.70 57.99
CA GLY A 139 -24.81 -0.40 58.65
C GLY A 139 -23.72 -1.42 58.36
N SER A 140 -24.09 -2.63 57.92
CA SER A 140 -23.20 -3.76 57.61
C SER A 140 -23.84 -4.64 56.51
N ALA A 141 -23.14 -5.69 56.05
CA ALA A 141 -23.56 -6.60 54.96
C ALA A 141 -24.82 -7.42 55.27
N GLY A 142 -25.98 -6.77 55.32
CA GLY A 142 -27.32 -7.38 55.43
C GLY A 142 -27.99 -7.58 54.07
N THR A 143 -28.98 -8.46 54.02
CA THR A 143 -29.74 -8.80 52.80
C THR A 143 -31.24 -8.73 53.04
N LEU A 144 -31.96 -8.10 52.10
CA LEU A 144 -33.42 -8.23 51.95
C LEU A 144 -33.70 -9.16 50.77
N SER A 145 -34.37 -10.29 51.00
CA SER A 145 -34.83 -11.20 49.95
C SER A 145 -36.33 -11.11 49.68
N GLY A 146 -37.10 -10.56 50.62
CA GLY A 146 -38.49 -10.17 50.40
C GLY A 146 -38.62 -9.00 49.42
N ALA A 147 -39.78 -8.90 48.76
CA ALA A 147 -40.11 -7.78 47.89
C ALA A 147 -40.20 -6.47 48.68
N VAL A 148 -39.80 -5.35 48.07
CA VAL A 148 -39.87 -4.01 48.66
C VAL A 148 -40.79 -3.14 47.81
N THR A 149 -41.93 -2.75 48.36
CA THR A 149 -42.89 -1.85 47.70
C THR A 149 -42.70 -0.43 48.21
N MET A 150 -42.42 0.52 47.31
CA MET A 150 -42.39 1.94 47.64
C MET A 150 -43.80 2.52 47.54
N ALA A 151 -44.28 3.10 48.64
CA ALA A 151 -45.55 3.83 48.72
C ALA A 151 -45.36 5.35 48.75
N ALA A 152 -44.10 5.83 48.83
CA ALA A 152 -43.68 7.21 48.65
C ALA A 152 -42.21 7.26 48.19
N ASP A 153 -41.72 8.46 47.85
CA ASP A 153 -40.28 8.67 47.60
C ASP A 153 -39.48 8.20 48.81
N SER A 154 -38.50 7.33 48.56
CA SER A 154 -37.86 6.56 49.62
C SER A 154 -36.35 6.64 49.56
N THR A 155 -35.72 6.55 50.74
CA THR A 155 -34.25 6.55 50.87
C THR A 155 -33.78 5.22 51.42
N ILE A 156 -32.78 4.63 50.78
CA ILE A 156 -32.00 3.51 51.31
C ILE A 156 -30.60 4.03 51.61
N GLN A 157 -30.15 3.83 52.84
CA GLN A 157 -28.81 4.22 53.23
C GLN A 157 -27.94 3.00 53.47
N VAL A 158 -26.75 2.99 52.88
CA VAL A 158 -25.71 1.99 53.16
C VAL A 158 -24.50 2.73 53.71
N GLY A 159 -24.16 2.48 54.98
CA GLY A 159 -23.15 3.23 55.72
C GLY A 159 -21.77 3.23 55.04
N TYR A 160 -21.00 2.16 55.23
CA TYR A 160 -19.60 2.08 54.75
C TYR A 160 -19.24 0.74 54.09
N THR A 161 -20.10 -0.27 54.19
CA THR A 161 -19.80 -1.63 53.73
C THR A 161 -20.67 -1.97 52.51
N ALA A 162 -21.67 -2.83 52.69
CA ALA A 162 -22.57 -3.25 51.63
C ALA A 162 -23.98 -3.52 52.18
N GLY A 163 -24.97 -3.46 51.32
CA GLY A 163 -26.32 -3.98 51.54
C GLY A 163 -26.81 -4.65 50.26
N THR A 164 -27.58 -5.73 50.38
CA THR A 164 -28.14 -6.42 49.22
C THR A 164 -29.66 -6.42 49.27
N ILE A 165 -30.29 -6.12 48.14
CA ILE A 165 -31.70 -6.34 47.92
C ILE A 165 -31.84 -7.30 46.74
N SER A 166 -32.21 -8.53 47.07
CA SER A 166 -32.42 -9.63 46.12
C SER A 166 -33.90 -9.82 45.77
N GLY A 167 -34.81 -9.33 46.61
CA GLY A 167 -36.21 -9.15 46.25
C GLY A 167 -36.40 -8.00 45.25
N ALA A 168 -37.54 -7.98 44.57
CA ALA A 168 -37.89 -6.89 43.65
C ALA A 168 -38.22 -5.60 44.41
N ILE A 169 -37.70 -4.45 43.96
CA ILE A 169 -38.19 -3.13 44.35
C ILE A 169 -39.20 -2.65 43.31
N SER A 170 -40.40 -2.26 43.75
CA SER A 170 -41.49 -1.80 42.89
C SER A 170 -42.15 -0.52 43.41
N GLY A 171 -42.81 0.24 42.53
CA GLY A 171 -43.56 1.46 42.86
C GLY A 171 -43.32 2.60 41.86
N ALA A 172 -44.17 3.62 41.88
CA ALA A 172 -44.05 4.77 40.97
C ALA A 172 -43.05 5.85 41.43
N PHE A 173 -42.47 5.67 42.60
CA PHE A 173 -41.74 6.70 43.35
C PHE A 173 -40.23 6.67 43.11
N GLY A 174 -39.57 7.78 43.44
CA GLY A 174 -38.12 7.91 43.38
C GLY A 174 -37.43 7.15 44.51
N LEU A 175 -36.26 6.60 44.19
CA LEU A 175 -35.38 5.90 45.13
C LEU A 175 -34.09 6.70 45.29
N THR A 176 -33.74 7.06 46.52
CA THR A 176 -32.46 7.72 46.83
C THR A 176 -31.56 6.76 47.60
N LYS A 177 -30.35 6.51 47.08
CA LYS A 177 -29.27 5.81 47.77
C LYS A 177 -28.32 6.82 48.41
N THR A 178 -28.09 6.71 49.71
CA THR A 178 -27.10 7.51 50.46
C THR A 178 -26.05 6.64 51.17
N GLY A 179 -24.99 7.29 51.67
CA GLY A 179 -23.86 6.66 52.36
C GLY A 179 -22.85 6.01 51.42
N GLN A 180 -21.62 5.82 51.90
CA GLN A 180 -20.46 5.44 51.09
C GLN A 180 -20.44 3.96 50.69
N GLY A 181 -21.21 3.10 51.36
CA GLY A 181 -21.25 1.68 51.06
C GLY A 181 -21.98 1.33 49.75
N SER A 182 -21.82 0.09 49.31
CA SER A 182 -22.42 -0.42 48.07
C SER A 182 -23.82 -1.03 48.29
N LEU A 183 -24.81 -0.63 47.50
CA LEU A 183 -26.11 -1.29 47.43
C LEU A 183 -26.15 -2.21 46.21
N THR A 184 -26.27 -3.51 46.44
CA THR A 184 -26.44 -4.51 45.37
C THR A 184 -27.93 -4.75 45.12
N LEU A 185 -28.35 -4.58 43.88
CA LEU A 185 -29.70 -4.80 43.39
C LEU A 185 -29.72 -6.04 42.48
N SER A 186 -29.96 -7.22 43.05
CA SER A 186 -29.94 -8.49 42.32
C SER A 186 -31.33 -9.01 41.93
N GLY A 187 -32.39 -8.39 42.45
CA GLY A 187 -33.78 -8.63 42.06
C GLY A 187 -34.20 -7.90 40.78
N ALA A 188 -35.37 -8.26 40.24
CA ALA A 188 -35.98 -7.57 39.09
C ALA A 188 -36.70 -6.30 39.57
N ASN A 189 -35.99 -5.17 39.65
CA ASN A 189 -36.57 -3.92 40.13
C ASN A 189 -37.34 -3.22 39.00
N THR A 190 -38.59 -2.88 39.28
CA THR A 190 -39.58 -2.34 38.33
C THR A 190 -40.07 -0.95 38.70
N PHE A 191 -39.46 -0.30 39.69
CA PHE A 191 -39.81 1.07 40.04
C PHE A 191 -39.56 2.02 38.88
N SER A 192 -40.48 2.97 38.67
CA SER A 192 -40.46 3.89 37.52
C SER A 192 -39.96 5.29 37.86
N GLY A 193 -39.92 5.67 39.13
CA GLY A 193 -39.37 6.96 39.55
C GLY A 193 -37.86 7.04 39.39
N ALA A 194 -37.28 8.23 39.50
CA ALA A 194 -35.85 8.44 39.34
C ALA A 194 -35.03 7.70 40.41
N LEU A 195 -33.86 7.18 40.03
CA LEU A 195 -32.85 6.68 40.97
C LEU A 195 -31.80 7.77 41.22
N THR A 196 -31.64 8.20 42.46
CA THR A 196 -30.58 9.13 42.87
C THR A 196 -29.52 8.38 43.67
N ILE A 197 -28.26 8.40 43.24
CA ILE A 197 -27.11 7.84 43.95
C ILE A 197 -26.31 9.00 44.52
N SER A 198 -26.64 9.43 45.73
CA SER A 198 -25.98 10.58 46.36
C SER A 198 -24.54 10.29 46.76
N ASP A 199 -24.22 9.05 47.10
CA ASP A 199 -22.88 8.60 47.50
C ASP A 199 -22.75 7.06 47.40
N GLY A 200 -21.52 6.57 47.43
CA GLY A 200 -21.19 5.15 47.35
C GLY A 200 -21.52 4.54 45.99
N THR A 201 -21.88 3.26 45.97
CA THR A 201 -22.18 2.52 44.74
C THR A 201 -23.61 1.95 44.76
N VAL A 202 -24.27 1.94 43.60
CA VAL A 202 -25.37 1.01 43.32
C VAL A 202 -24.89 0.04 42.25
N SER A 203 -24.85 -1.25 42.59
CA SER A 203 -24.49 -2.32 41.64
C SER A 203 -25.77 -3.02 41.17
N VAL A 204 -26.00 -3.03 39.85
CA VAL A 204 -27.09 -3.73 39.18
C VAL A 204 -26.62 -5.13 38.85
N GLY A 205 -27.13 -6.11 39.60
CA GLY A 205 -26.63 -7.48 39.57
C GLY A 205 -25.44 -7.72 40.51
N ALA A 206 -25.00 -8.97 40.56
CA ALA A 206 -23.89 -9.43 41.40
C ALA A 206 -23.01 -10.45 40.64
N GLY A 207 -22.76 -10.20 39.35
CA GLY A 207 -22.10 -11.11 38.42
C GLY A 207 -23.01 -12.23 37.88
N SER A 208 -24.32 -12.14 38.16
CA SER A 208 -25.35 -13.07 37.70
C SER A 208 -26.10 -12.52 36.48
N THR A 209 -27.10 -13.27 36.00
CA THR A 209 -28.05 -12.86 34.96
C THR A 209 -29.31 -12.19 35.55
N THR A 210 -29.25 -11.72 36.80
CA THR A 210 -30.37 -11.07 37.50
C THR A 210 -29.95 -9.71 38.03
N GLY A 211 -30.92 -8.83 38.34
CA GLY A 211 -30.68 -7.44 38.73
C GLY A 211 -31.05 -6.45 37.63
N SER A 212 -32.05 -5.61 37.85
CA SER A 212 -32.45 -4.59 36.87
C SER A 212 -32.71 -3.26 37.55
N ILE A 213 -32.66 -2.18 36.76
CA ILE A 213 -33.24 -0.88 37.11
C ILE A 213 -34.12 -0.44 35.93
N ALA A 214 -35.44 -0.42 36.12
CA ALA A 214 -36.39 -0.07 35.07
C ALA A 214 -36.64 1.45 34.92
N THR A 215 -36.02 2.26 35.78
CA THR A 215 -36.14 3.72 35.74
C THR A 215 -35.56 4.30 34.45
N THR A 216 -36.13 5.42 34.00
CA THR A 216 -35.66 6.15 32.82
C THR A 216 -34.67 7.28 33.17
N SER A 217 -34.43 7.53 34.47
CA SER A 217 -33.53 8.59 34.92
C SER A 217 -32.71 8.16 36.14
N VAL A 218 -31.39 8.23 36.01
CA VAL A 218 -30.44 8.04 37.10
C VAL A 218 -29.62 9.31 37.28
N VAL A 219 -29.60 9.84 38.51
CA VAL A 219 -28.71 10.94 38.92
C VAL A 219 -27.63 10.36 39.80
N VAL A 220 -26.38 10.38 39.35
CA VAL A 220 -25.23 9.80 40.02
C VAL A 220 -24.28 10.88 40.54
N SER A 221 -24.01 10.86 41.85
CA SER A 221 -22.91 11.57 42.51
C SER A 221 -21.84 10.60 43.02
N GLY A 222 -22.21 9.33 43.26
CA GLY A 222 -21.28 8.22 43.53
C GLY A 222 -20.96 7.41 42.26
N THR A 223 -21.24 6.11 42.28
CA THR A 223 -21.03 5.19 41.14
C THR A 223 -22.29 4.36 40.84
N LEU A 224 -22.67 4.30 39.57
CA LEU A 224 -23.58 3.28 39.06
C LEU A 224 -22.73 2.17 38.42
N ASP A 225 -22.86 0.95 38.93
CA ASP A 225 -22.13 -0.22 38.46
C ASP A 225 -23.10 -1.23 37.84
N PHE A 226 -22.83 -1.69 36.62
CA PHE A 226 -23.51 -2.83 36.04
C PHE A 226 -22.61 -4.06 36.20
N ASN A 227 -23.06 -5.01 37.02
CA ASN A 227 -22.36 -6.26 37.29
C ASN A 227 -23.23 -7.44 36.85
N ARG A 228 -23.40 -7.56 35.52
CA ARG A 228 -24.22 -8.60 34.90
C ARG A 228 -23.39 -9.48 33.97
N SER A 229 -23.64 -10.79 34.00
CA SER A 229 -22.93 -11.75 33.14
C SER A 229 -23.56 -11.92 31.76
N ASP A 230 -24.78 -11.43 31.57
CA ASP A 230 -25.52 -11.43 30.29
C ASP A 230 -25.66 -10.02 29.69
N GLY A 231 -26.22 -9.95 28.49
CA GLY A 231 -26.46 -8.68 27.80
C GLY A 231 -27.64 -7.90 28.40
N VAL A 232 -27.45 -6.62 28.69
CA VAL A 232 -28.51 -5.70 29.13
C VAL A 232 -28.45 -4.39 28.35
N THR A 233 -29.63 -3.95 27.92
CA THR A 233 -29.82 -2.60 27.36
C THR A 233 -30.39 -1.69 28.43
N TYR A 234 -29.73 -0.56 28.66
CA TYR A 234 -30.25 0.51 29.50
C TYR A 234 -30.52 1.75 28.65
N SER A 235 -31.79 2.15 28.60
CA SER A 235 -32.28 3.24 27.75
C SER A 235 -32.51 4.55 28.50
N GLY A 236 -32.44 4.54 29.84
CA GLY A 236 -32.57 5.74 30.65
C GLY A 236 -31.35 6.67 30.52
N VAL A 237 -31.52 7.92 30.94
CA VAL A 237 -30.44 8.91 31.02
C VAL A 237 -29.70 8.76 32.35
N ILE A 238 -28.37 8.67 32.30
CA ILE A 238 -27.49 8.78 33.46
C ILE A 238 -26.88 10.18 33.47
N SER A 239 -27.02 10.90 34.58
CA SER A 239 -26.60 12.31 34.73
C SER A 239 -25.92 12.55 36.08
N GLY A 240 -25.28 13.69 36.30
CA GLY A 240 -24.67 14.06 37.58
C GLY A 240 -23.14 13.99 37.59
N SER A 241 -22.53 14.22 38.76
CA SER A 241 -21.07 14.34 38.89
C SER A 241 -20.32 13.02 39.01
N GLY A 242 -21.03 11.92 39.24
CA GLY A 242 -20.47 10.60 39.52
C GLY A 242 -20.11 9.80 38.26
N SER A 243 -19.77 8.53 38.47
CA SER A 243 -19.19 7.65 37.44
C SER A 243 -20.10 6.48 37.07
N LEU A 244 -19.84 5.92 35.89
CA LEU A 244 -20.40 4.66 35.41
C LEU A 244 -19.32 3.58 35.42
N THR A 245 -19.66 2.38 35.91
CA THR A 245 -18.81 1.20 35.85
C THR A 245 -19.53 0.05 35.14
N GLN A 246 -18.84 -0.60 34.21
CA GLN A 246 -19.19 -1.92 33.68
C GLN A 246 -18.20 -2.94 34.25
N SER A 247 -18.64 -3.73 35.23
CA SER A 247 -17.83 -4.75 35.90
C SER A 247 -18.24 -6.18 35.55
N GLY A 248 -19.43 -6.36 34.98
CA GLY A 248 -19.95 -7.65 34.58
C GLY A 248 -19.32 -8.18 33.29
N GLY A 249 -19.30 -9.50 33.13
CA GLY A 249 -18.77 -10.17 31.93
C GLY A 249 -19.65 -10.03 30.67
N GLY A 250 -20.89 -9.55 30.83
CA GLY A 250 -21.84 -9.37 29.73
C GLY A 250 -21.66 -8.08 28.94
N THR A 251 -22.63 -7.80 28.07
CA THR A 251 -22.67 -6.56 27.28
C THR A 251 -23.65 -5.57 27.88
N LEU A 252 -23.17 -4.41 28.32
CA LEU A 252 -24.00 -3.26 28.65
C LEU A 252 -24.17 -2.42 27.38
N THR A 253 -25.40 -2.30 26.90
CA THR A 253 -25.76 -1.45 25.77
C THR A 253 -26.45 -0.19 26.27
N LEU A 254 -25.87 0.98 26.00
CA LEU A 254 -26.45 2.28 26.35
C LEU A 254 -27.09 2.92 25.13
N THR A 255 -28.38 3.24 25.24
CA THR A 255 -29.12 3.98 24.20
C THR A 255 -29.59 5.35 24.66
N GLY A 256 -29.47 5.67 25.96
CA GLY A 256 -29.75 6.98 26.51
C GLY A 256 -28.65 8.02 26.21
N THR A 257 -29.01 9.30 26.15
CA THR A 257 -28.06 10.41 26.04
C THR A 257 -27.51 10.74 27.43
N ASN A 258 -26.42 10.10 27.83
CA ASN A 258 -25.88 10.26 29.17
C ASN A 258 -25.01 11.52 29.30
N THR A 259 -25.11 12.20 30.44
CA THR A 259 -24.48 13.49 30.74
C THR A 259 -23.66 13.49 32.03
N TYR A 260 -23.42 12.32 32.63
CA TYR A 260 -22.59 12.22 33.83
C TYR A 260 -21.14 12.65 33.55
N SER A 261 -20.47 13.28 34.51
CA SER A 261 -19.13 13.85 34.31
C SER A 261 -17.99 13.08 34.96
N GLY A 262 -18.27 12.11 35.84
CA GLY A 262 -17.24 11.37 36.60
C GLY A 262 -16.48 10.31 35.79
N GLY A 263 -16.78 10.19 34.49
CA GLY A 263 -16.13 9.24 33.59
C GLY A 263 -16.70 7.82 33.65
N THR A 264 -16.13 6.94 32.83
CA THR A 264 -16.58 5.56 32.64
C THR A 264 -15.45 4.58 32.88
N THR A 265 -15.69 3.54 33.67
CA THR A 265 -14.74 2.43 33.87
C THR A 265 -15.33 1.16 33.27
N ILE A 266 -14.57 0.48 32.42
CA ILE A 266 -14.92 -0.83 31.86
C ILE A 266 -13.90 -1.83 32.40
N SER A 267 -14.28 -2.55 33.44
CA SER A 267 -13.43 -3.54 34.12
C SER A 267 -13.54 -4.93 33.50
N SER A 268 -14.69 -5.29 32.92
CA SER A 268 -14.93 -6.56 32.24
C SER A 268 -15.98 -6.42 31.14
N GLY A 269 -16.21 -7.49 30.38
CA GLY A 269 -17.27 -7.55 29.38
C GLY A 269 -17.16 -6.51 28.27
N THR A 270 -18.31 -6.03 27.81
CA THR A 270 -18.42 -5.02 26.76
C THR A 270 -19.31 -3.87 27.20
N LEU A 271 -18.88 -2.64 26.92
CA LEU A 271 -19.74 -1.47 26.89
C LEU A 271 -20.00 -1.09 25.42
N SER A 272 -21.25 -1.18 24.97
CA SER A 272 -21.69 -0.76 23.65
C SER A 272 -22.50 0.54 23.74
N VAL A 273 -22.12 1.54 22.96
CA VAL A 273 -22.80 2.83 22.88
C VAL A 273 -23.56 2.90 21.56
N GLY A 274 -24.88 2.88 21.65
CA GLY A 274 -25.77 3.27 20.57
C GLY A 274 -26.63 2.20 19.91
N ALA A 275 -26.26 0.91 20.02
CA ALA A 275 -27.02 -0.20 19.43
C ALA A 275 -27.34 -0.03 17.92
N GLY A 276 -26.47 0.63 17.17
CA GLY A 276 -26.65 0.91 15.75
C GLY A 276 -27.67 2.00 15.42
N SER A 277 -28.16 2.74 16.43
CA SER A 277 -29.12 3.85 16.27
C SER A 277 -28.40 5.22 16.19
N ASN A 278 -29.15 6.33 16.32
CA ASN A 278 -28.63 7.69 16.52
C ASN A 278 -28.74 8.19 18.00
N ALA A 279 -29.26 7.36 18.91
CA ALA A 279 -29.31 7.62 20.34
C ALA A 279 -28.24 6.84 21.11
N GLY A 280 -27.63 7.41 22.15
CA GLY A 280 -26.59 6.78 22.99
C GLY A 280 -25.32 7.63 23.07
N VAL A 281 -25.04 8.19 24.22
CA VAL A 281 -23.81 8.99 24.45
C VAL A 281 -23.21 8.57 25.78
N ILE A 282 -21.88 8.49 25.84
CA ILE A 282 -21.13 8.47 27.10
C ILE A 282 -20.34 9.78 27.21
N ALA A 283 -20.06 10.21 28.43
CA ALA A 283 -19.38 11.47 28.70
C ALA A 283 -18.16 11.25 29.62
N GLY A 284 -17.21 12.19 29.55
CA GLY A 284 -15.95 12.15 30.29
C GLY A 284 -14.95 11.12 29.76
N ASN A 285 -13.88 10.92 30.52
CA ASN A 285 -12.82 9.96 30.17
C ASN A 285 -13.29 8.52 30.36
N VAL A 286 -12.66 7.59 29.62
CA VAL A 286 -12.92 6.15 29.73
C VAL A 286 -11.66 5.42 30.17
N THR A 287 -11.73 4.67 31.26
CA THR A 287 -10.75 3.64 31.62
C THR A 287 -11.27 2.31 31.09
N ASN A 288 -10.75 1.89 29.94
CA ASN A 288 -11.13 0.67 29.24
C ASN A 288 -10.12 -0.45 29.48
N ASN A 289 -10.47 -1.42 30.32
CA ASN A 289 -9.69 -2.63 30.57
C ASN A 289 -10.30 -3.88 29.91
N ALA A 290 -11.38 -3.74 29.13
CA ALA A 290 -12.04 -4.82 28.42
C ALA A 290 -12.41 -4.40 26.98
N THR A 291 -13.68 -4.19 26.65
CA THR A 291 -14.10 -3.78 25.30
C THR A 291 -15.04 -2.57 25.34
N LEU A 292 -14.69 -1.53 24.58
CA LEU A 292 -15.56 -0.38 24.27
C LEU A 292 -15.99 -0.43 22.81
N VAL A 293 -17.29 -0.41 22.55
CA VAL A 293 -17.87 -0.37 21.20
C VAL A 293 -18.64 0.93 20.99
N PHE A 294 -18.27 1.67 19.95
CA PHE A 294 -19.10 2.74 19.41
C PHE A 294 -19.93 2.16 18.26
N ASP A 295 -21.20 1.87 18.52
CA ASP A 295 -22.15 1.29 17.58
C ASP A 295 -23.24 2.31 17.24
N ARG A 296 -22.89 3.24 16.35
CA ARG A 296 -23.67 4.44 16.02
C ARG A 296 -23.97 4.49 14.53
N SER A 297 -25.13 4.99 14.13
CA SER A 297 -25.50 5.20 12.73
C SER A 297 -25.16 6.60 12.20
N ASP A 298 -24.94 7.56 13.11
CA ASP A 298 -24.67 8.98 12.84
C ASP A 298 -23.21 9.35 13.13
N ALA A 299 -22.71 10.43 12.52
CA ALA A 299 -21.34 10.87 12.78
C ALA A 299 -21.21 11.42 14.20
N VAL A 300 -20.19 10.96 14.95
CA VAL A 300 -20.03 11.31 16.37
C VAL A 300 -18.61 11.75 16.70
N THR A 301 -18.51 12.81 17.49
CA THR A 301 -17.24 13.27 18.06
C THR A 301 -17.20 12.90 19.55
N PHE A 302 -16.17 12.18 19.95
CA PHE A 302 -15.93 11.83 21.35
C PHE A 302 -14.66 12.53 21.87
N ALA A 303 -14.85 13.38 22.88
CA ALA A 303 -13.78 14.21 23.45
C ALA A 303 -13.06 13.58 24.64
N GLY A 304 -13.63 12.53 25.26
CA GLY A 304 -13.01 11.87 26.41
C GLY A 304 -11.72 11.15 26.03
N ALA A 305 -10.71 11.19 26.90
CA ALA A 305 -9.53 10.36 26.76
C ALA A 305 -9.88 8.89 27.07
N ILE A 306 -9.46 7.97 26.21
CA ILE A 306 -9.61 6.53 26.42
C ILE A 306 -8.27 5.98 26.90
N SER A 307 -8.25 5.23 28.00
CA SER A 307 -7.06 4.68 28.65
C SER A 307 -7.25 3.19 28.98
N GLY A 308 -6.21 2.48 29.44
CA GLY A 308 -6.30 1.10 29.93
C GLY A 308 -5.76 0.05 28.95
N THR A 309 -6.11 -1.22 29.15
CA THR A 309 -5.59 -2.35 28.33
C THR A 309 -6.58 -2.89 27.31
N GLY A 310 -7.80 -2.35 27.29
CA GLY A 310 -8.91 -2.87 26.52
C GLY A 310 -8.91 -2.47 25.04
N ALA A 311 -9.70 -3.20 24.24
CA ALA A 311 -9.91 -2.95 22.83
C ALA A 311 -11.00 -1.90 22.59
N VAL A 312 -10.88 -1.17 21.47
CA VAL A 312 -11.88 -0.21 20.98
C VAL A 312 -12.42 -0.68 19.65
N THR A 313 -13.74 -0.72 19.49
CA THR A 313 -14.39 -1.06 18.22
C THR A 313 -15.25 0.09 17.73
N LYS A 314 -15.00 0.53 16.51
CA LYS A 314 -15.88 1.41 15.74
C LYS A 314 -16.74 0.57 14.81
N SER A 315 -18.04 0.51 15.08
CA SER A 315 -19.06 -0.16 14.27
C SER A 315 -19.91 0.86 13.48
N GLY A 316 -20.69 0.38 12.51
CA GLY A 316 -21.53 1.23 11.66
C GLY A 316 -20.78 1.91 10.51
N THR A 317 -21.51 2.45 9.54
CA THR A 317 -20.96 3.11 8.34
C THR A 317 -20.61 4.60 8.54
N ASN A 318 -20.92 5.14 9.71
CA ASN A 318 -20.67 6.53 10.10
C ASN A 318 -19.18 6.84 10.34
N THR A 319 -18.90 8.11 10.58
CA THR A 319 -17.59 8.58 11.07
C THR A 319 -17.59 8.71 12.59
N LEU A 320 -16.59 8.13 13.25
CA LEU A 320 -16.25 8.43 14.65
C LEU A 320 -14.99 9.29 14.67
N THR A 321 -15.08 10.47 15.29
CA THR A 321 -13.95 11.37 15.51
C THR A 321 -13.54 11.34 16.98
N LEU A 322 -12.30 10.94 17.25
CA LEU A 322 -11.68 11.01 18.58
C LEU A 322 -10.75 12.22 18.63
N THR A 323 -11.01 13.16 19.55
CA THR A 323 -10.23 14.40 19.62
C THR A 323 -9.14 14.40 20.70
N SER A 324 -9.25 13.52 21.70
CA SER A 324 -8.23 13.31 22.73
C SER A 324 -7.25 12.19 22.34
N ASN A 325 -5.99 12.32 22.75
CA ASN A 325 -5.02 11.23 22.67
C ASN A 325 -5.46 10.07 23.57
N GLY A 326 -5.64 8.89 22.98
CA GLY A 326 -5.81 7.66 23.73
C GLY A 326 -4.49 7.20 24.35
N THR A 327 -4.57 6.59 25.52
CA THR A 327 -3.46 5.86 26.17
C THR A 327 -3.75 4.38 26.34
N TYR A 328 -4.79 3.86 25.70
CA TYR A 328 -5.15 2.46 25.75
C TYR A 328 -4.24 1.61 24.86
N SER A 329 -3.84 0.43 25.33
CA SER A 329 -2.91 -0.46 24.60
C SER A 329 -3.58 -1.56 23.77
N GLY A 330 -4.88 -1.79 23.95
CA GLY A 330 -5.61 -2.77 23.15
C GLY A 330 -5.80 -2.32 21.70
N ALA A 331 -6.12 -3.28 20.83
CA ALA A 331 -6.32 -3.01 19.40
C ALA A 331 -7.57 -2.16 19.12
N THR A 332 -7.51 -1.36 18.07
CA THR A 332 -8.64 -0.61 17.52
C THR A 332 -9.15 -1.27 16.25
N THR A 333 -10.42 -1.69 16.26
CA THR A 333 -11.08 -2.27 15.09
C THR A 333 -12.05 -1.25 14.48
N VAL A 334 -11.84 -0.89 13.22
CA VAL A 334 -12.75 -0.09 12.40
C VAL A 334 -13.56 -1.05 11.53
N SER A 335 -14.67 -1.57 12.07
CA SER A 335 -15.49 -2.58 11.40
C SER A 335 -16.17 -2.04 10.13
N GLY A 336 -16.41 -0.74 10.05
CA GLY A 336 -16.95 -0.04 8.89
C GLY A 336 -16.93 1.48 9.06
N GLY A 337 -17.26 2.19 7.99
CA GLY A 337 -17.23 3.66 7.97
C GLY A 337 -15.81 4.20 8.15
N ALA A 338 -15.69 5.29 8.91
CA ALA A 338 -14.42 5.97 9.14
C ALA A 338 -14.12 6.15 10.65
N LEU A 339 -12.85 5.98 11.02
CA LEU A 339 -12.30 6.46 12.27
C LEU A 339 -11.36 7.63 11.98
N VAL A 340 -11.62 8.78 12.61
CA VAL A 340 -10.78 9.97 12.54
C VAL A 340 -10.13 10.21 13.90
N LEU A 341 -8.82 10.16 13.96
CA LEU A 341 -8.05 10.66 15.09
C LEU A 341 -7.68 12.12 14.79
N GLN A 342 -8.39 13.04 15.41
CA GLN A 342 -8.24 14.46 15.15
C GLN A 342 -7.45 15.11 16.29
N ASN A 343 -6.13 15.18 16.14
CA ASN A 343 -5.23 15.68 17.18
C ASN A 343 -3.99 16.34 16.61
N ASN A 344 -3.58 17.48 17.17
CA ASN A 344 -2.40 18.22 16.69
C ASN A 344 -1.06 17.53 17.01
N ALA A 345 -1.01 16.66 18.02
CA ALA A 345 0.15 15.89 18.43
C ALA A 345 -0.23 14.40 18.66
N PRO A 346 -0.56 13.63 17.61
CA PRO A 346 -0.96 12.25 17.77
C PRO A 346 0.14 11.41 18.42
N SER A 347 -0.22 10.64 19.46
CA SER A 347 0.69 9.77 20.21
C SER A 347 0.50 8.30 19.85
N THR A 348 1.51 7.48 20.15
CA THR A 348 1.56 6.04 19.82
C THR A 348 1.03 5.14 20.93
N SER A 349 0.51 5.70 22.02
CA SER A 349 0.01 4.91 23.15
C SER A 349 -1.16 4.03 22.76
N SER A 350 -1.99 4.48 21.81
CA SER A 350 -2.96 3.67 21.06
C SER A 350 -2.48 3.50 19.62
N SER A 351 -1.87 2.35 19.31
CA SER A 351 -1.08 2.19 18.09
C SER A 351 -1.62 1.23 17.04
N GLY A 352 -2.46 0.25 17.40
CA GLY A 352 -2.92 -0.78 16.48
C GLY A 352 -4.30 -0.50 15.87
N PHE A 353 -4.38 -0.42 14.54
CA PHE A 353 -5.62 -0.15 13.81
C PHE A 353 -5.88 -1.23 12.76
N GLY A 354 -7.04 -1.88 12.79
CA GLY A 354 -7.46 -2.87 11.78
C GLY A 354 -8.94 -2.76 11.44
N GLY A 355 -9.47 -3.72 10.67
CA GLY A 355 -10.86 -3.74 10.23
C GLY A 355 -11.05 -3.26 8.79
N ALA A 356 -12.31 -3.22 8.32
CA ALA A 356 -12.69 -2.95 6.93
C ALA A 356 -13.17 -1.50 6.67
N GLY A 357 -12.99 -0.59 7.64
CA GLY A 357 -13.22 0.84 7.46
C GLY A 357 -11.95 1.62 7.09
N THR A 358 -12.09 2.94 7.00
CA THR A 358 -10.97 3.86 6.76
C THR A 358 -10.43 4.45 8.06
N LEU A 359 -9.12 4.74 8.07
CA LEU A 359 -8.45 5.45 9.15
C LEU A 359 -7.93 6.80 8.64
N THR A 360 -8.27 7.87 9.34
CA THR A 360 -7.68 9.19 9.15
C THR A 360 -6.99 9.62 10.43
N ILE A 361 -5.72 10.03 10.34
CA ILE A 361 -4.99 10.67 11.42
C ILE A 361 -4.67 12.08 10.97
N GLU A 362 -5.31 13.08 11.56
CA GLU A 362 -5.24 14.47 11.10
C GLU A 362 -5.12 15.46 12.26
N PRO A 363 -4.56 16.67 12.03
CA PRO A 363 -4.57 17.71 13.04
C PRO A 363 -5.97 18.27 13.26
N ALA A 364 -6.25 18.74 14.48
CA ALA A 364 -7.46 19.52 14.79
C ALA A 364 -7.39 20.92 14.16
N ALA A 365 -6.21 21.53 14.13
CA ALA A 365 -5.91 22.75 13.39
C ALA A 365 -5.64 22.45 11.90
N THR A 366 -5.11 23.40 11.13
CA THR A 366 -4.69 23.15 9.74
C THR A 366 -3.45 22.25 9.63
N SER A 367 -2.57 22.26 10.63
CA SER A 367 -1.31 21.50 10.66
C SER A 367 -1.09 20.82 12.01
N PHE A 368 -0.24 19.78 12.03
CA PHE A 368 0.27 19.23 13.28
C PHE A 368 1.07 20.29 14.05
N SER A 369 1.24 20.12 15.37
CA SER A 369 1.98 21.08 16.20
C SER A 369 3.50 21.02 16.01
N SER A 370 4.00 19.90 15.50
CA SER A 370 5.42 19.60 15.28
C SER A 370 5.55 18.47 14.27
N ALA A 371 6.75 18.30 13.68
CA ALA A 371 7.03 17.19 12.78
C ALA A 371 6.52 15.87 13.38
N TRP A 372 5.77 15.11 12.58
CA TRP A 372 5.06 13.93 13.05
C TRP A 372 5.50 12.68 12.30
N SER A 373 5.50 11.54 12.99
CA SER A 373 5.95 10.27 12.43
C SER A 373 4.99 9.15 12.80
N THR A 374 4.75 8.24 11.87
CA THR A 374 3.97 7.01 12.11
C THR A 374 4.75 5.94 12.88
N SER A 375 5.98 6.23 13.34
CA SER A 375 6.76 5.31 14.16
C SER A 375 5.95 4.85 15.37
N GLY A 376 5.88 3.53 15.61
CA GLY A 376 5.14 2.94 16.72
C GLY A 376 3.65 2.71 16.45
N PHE A 377 3.10 3.16 15.32
CA PHE A 377 1.77 2.73 14.86
C PHE A 377 1.83 1.33 14.22
N SER A 378 0.68 0.68 14.06
CA SER A 378 0.49 -0.54 13.30
C SER A 378 -0.80 -0.42 12.49
N PHE A 379 -0.69 -0.53 11.17
CA PHE A 379 -1.82 -0.44 10.25
C PHE A 379 -2.13 -1.84 9.70
N GLY A 380 -3.30 -2.36 10.04
CA GLY A 380 -3.81 -3.64 9.58
C GLY A 380 -4.20 -3.57 8.11
N GLY A 381 -3.79 -4.55 7.32
CA GLY A 381 -3.93 -4.46 5.86
C GLY A 381 -5.34 -4.59 5.31
N THR A 382 -6.31 -4.97 6.15
CA THR A 382 -7.73 -4.97 5.80
C THR A 382 -8.35 -3.58 5.71
N LEU A 383 -7.65 -2.54 6.20
CA LEU A 383 -8.15 -1.16 6.13
C LEU A 383 -8.42 -0.79 4.67
N THR A 384 -9.56 -0.14 4.44
CA THR A 384 -10.01 0.28 3.10
C THR A 384 -9.59 1.70 2.76
N GLY A 385 -8.73 2.31 3.56
CA GLY A 385 -8.11 3.60 3.30
C GLY A 385 -7.32 4.11 4.50
N LEU A 386 -6.21 4.79 4.23
CA LEU A 386 -5.37 5.45 5.23
C LEU A 386 -5.09 6.88 4.80
N THR A 387 -5.45 7.84 5.64
CA THR A 387 -5.13 9.27 5.43
C THR A 387 -4.26 9.77 6.58
N LEU A 388 -3.14 10.40 6.25
CA LEU A 388 -2.18 10.99 7.20
C LEU A 388 -2.08 12.50 6.95
N GLY A 389 -2.49 13.30 7.92
CA GLY A 389 -2.63 14.74 7.80
C GLY A 389 -3.89 15.15 7.01
N LYS A 390 -3.97 16.44 6.69
CA LYS A 390 -5.02 17.00 5.81
C LYS A 390 -4.49 18.19 5.02
N SER A 391 -5.27 18.63 4.02
CA SER A 391 -4.91 19.77 3.17
C SER A 391 -4.56 21.01 3.99
N GLY A 392 -3.48 21.69 3.58
CA GLY A 392 -2.92 22.84 4.30
C GLY A 392 -1.96 22.50 5.44
N ASN A 393 -1.65 21.21 5.67
CA ASN A 393 -0.61 20.83 6.62
C ASN A 393 0.76 21.38 6.17
N ASN A 394 1.35 22.26 6.98
CA ASN A 394 2.64 22.89 6.74
C ASN A 394 3.72 22.37 7.70
N VAL A 395 3.55 21.13 8.14
CA VAL A 395 4.48 20.43 9.03
C VAL A 395 4.86 19.09 8.41
N ASP A 396 6.10 18.67 8.65
CA ASP A 396 6.69 17.47 8.06
C ASP A 396 6.02 16.20 8.59
N VAL A 397 5.84 15.21 7.71
CA VAL A 397 5.30 13.89 8.04
C VAL A 397 6.24 12.80 7.55
N THR A 398 6.66 11.93 8.47
CA THR A 398 7.44 10.73 8.15
C THR A 398 6.58 9.49 8.23
N VAL A 399 6.49 8.76 7.12
CA VAL A 399 5.93 7.40 7.11
C VAL A 399 7.04 6.45 7.54
N ALA A 400 7.14 6.16 8.85
CA ALA A 400 8.18 5.32 9.45
C ALA A 400 7.72 3.89 9.77
N THR A 401 6.42 3.59 9.64
CA THR A 401 5.84 2.25 9.77
C THR A 401 5.29 1.81 8.43
N THR A 402 5.50 0.54 8.08
CA THR A 402 4.94 -0.08 6.88
C THR A 402 3.42 0.09 6.84
N ALA A 403 2.91 0.63 5.74
CA ALA A 403 1.49 0.82 5.49
C ALA A 403 1.07 -0.03 4.28
N SER A 404 0.67 -1.27 4.52
CA SER A 404 0.13 -2.16 3.48
C SER A 404 -1.39 -2.19 3.59
N ILE A 405 -2.09 -1.39 2.79
CA ILE A 405 -3.52 -1.08 2.92
C ILE A 405 -4.28 -1.61 1.70
N THR A 406 -5.50 -2.12 1.90
CA THR A 406 -6.36 -2.60 0.80
C THR A 406 -6.92 -1.44 -0.04
N GLY A 407 -7.09 -0.28 0.57
CA GLY A 407 -7.52 0.95 -0.11
C GLY A 407 -6.43 1.99 -0.34
N PRO A 408 -6.81 3.23 -0.70
CA PRO A 408 -5.87 4.29 -1.00
C PRO A 408 -5.07 4.73 0.23
N VAL A 409 -3.85 5.19 0.00
CA VAL A 409 -3.02 5.83 1.02
C VAL A 409 -2.78 7.29 0.64
N VAL A 410 -3.19 8.21 1.50
CA VAL A 410 -3.07 9.65 1.26
C VAL A 410 -2.23 10.29 2.37
N VAL A 411 -1.26 11.10 2.00
CA VAL A 411 -0.38 11.82 2.93
C VAL A 411 -0.39 13.31 2.60
N TYR A 412 -0.55 14.16 3.61
CA TYR A 412 -0.48 15.62 3.52
C TYR A 412 0.59 16.17 4.47
N ALA A 413 1.56 16.93 3.95
CA ALA A 413 2.62 17.54 4.74
C ALA A 413 3.27 18.75 4.06
N LYS A 414 4.17 19.43 4.79
CA LYS A 414 5.18 20.28 4.13
C LYS A 414 6.18 19.39 3.41
N ASP A 415 7.04 18.71 4.17
CA ASP A 415 7.93 17.68 3.65
C ASP A 415 7.37 16.28 3.98
N ILE A 416 7.47 15.34 3.04
CA ILE A 416 7.09 13.94 3.25
C ILE A 416 8.34 13.07 3.19
N THR A 417 8.59 12.26 4.21
CA THR A 417 9.62 11.21 4.16
C THR A 417 8.98 9.83 4.14
N VAL A 418 9.16 9.07 3.06
CA VAL A 418 8.76 7.67 2.94
C VAL A 418 9.88 6.79 3.49
N GLY A 419 9.90 6.66 4.82
CA GLY A 419 10.89 5.89 5.59
C GLY A 419 10.64 4.38 5.61
N ALA A 420 9.37 3.97 5.49
CA ALA A 420 8.89 2.60 5.44
C ALA A 420 7.96 2.38 4.23
N ALA A 421 7.77 1.12 3.85
CA ALA A 421 7.07 0.79 2.61
C ALA A 421 5.59 1.22 2.66
N ILE A 422 5.11 1.77 1.55
CA ILE A 422 3.69 2.09 1.34
C ILE A 422 3.17 1.17 0.23
N THR A 423 2.15 0.38 0.53
CA THR A 423 1.47 -0.49 -0.43
C THR A 423 -0.02 -0.17 -0.42
N ALA A 424 -0.56 0.34 -1.52
CA ALA A 424 -2.00 0.51 -1.74
C ALA A 424 -2.49 -0.57 -2.72
N THR A 425 -3.08 -1.64 -2.20
CA THR A 425 -3.46 -2.81 -2.99
C THR A 425 -4.59 -2.46 -3.95
N SER A 426 -4.39 -2.60 -5.27
CA SER A 426 -5.38 -2.24 -6.29
C SER A 426 -5.93 -0.80 -6.14
N SER A 427 -5.12 0.10 -5.59
CA SER A 427 -5.51 1.48 -5.29
C SER A 427 -4.31 2.43 -5.40
N ASN A 428 -4.55 3.71 -5.14
CA ASN A 428 -3.58 4.77 -5.39
C ASN A 428 -2.90 5.23 -4.10
N VAL A 429 -1.64 5.64 -4.24
CA VAL A 429 -0.91 6.43 -3.26
C VAL A 429 -0.94 7.89 -3.69
N SER A 430 -1.30 8.80 -2.78
CA SER A 430 -1.31 10.24 -3.03
C SER A 430 -0.42 10.95 -2.01
N LEU A 431 0.63 11.60 -2.51
CA LEU A 431 1.59 12.36 -1.72
C LEU A 431 1.35 13.85 -1.98
N ASN A 432 0.76 14.54 -1.01
CA ASN A 432 0.42 15.96 -1.08
C ASN A 432 1.45 16.77 -0.28
N ALA A 433 2.41 17.38 -0.96
CA ALA A 433 3.54 18.09 -0.35
C ALA A 433 3.74 19.49 -0.93
N THR A 434 3.97 20.47 -0.07
CA THR A 434 4.41 21.81 -0.49
C THR A 434 5.94 21.95 -0.54
N GLY A 435 6.67 21.08 0.16
CA GLY A 435 8.11 20.98 0.21
C GLY A 435 8.62 19.59 -0.24
N ALA A 436 9.77 19.14 0.27
CA ALA A 436 10.46 17.98 -0.30
C ALA A 436 9.78 16.64 0.03
N VAL A 437 9.69 15.75 -0.96
CA VAL A 437 9.30 14.35 -0.80
C VAL A 437 10.50 13.47 -1.06
N THR A 438 10.94 12.73 -0.04
CA THR A 438 12.10 11.84 -0.10
C THR A 438 11.72 10.42 0.28
N GLN A 439 12.53 9.45 -0.14
CA GLN A 439 12.20 8.03 -0.03
C GLN A 439 13.42 7.19 0.32
N SER A 440 13.27 6.30 1.30
CA SER A 440 14.20 5.21 1.59
C SER A 440 13.57 3.82 1.44
N ALA A 441 12.23 3.74 1.33
CA ALA A 441 11.49 2.48 1.21
C ALA A 441 10.49 2.51 0.03
N ALA A 442 10.14 1.35 -0.50
CA ALA A 442 9.34 1.22 -1.72
C ALA A 442 7.92 1.79 -1.61
N ILE A 443 7.41 2.28 -2.73
CA ILE A 443 5.98 2.59 -2.95
C ILE A 443 5.42 1.59 -3.96
N THR A 444 4.29 1.00 -3.64
CA THR A 444 3.57 0.05 -4.50
C THR A 444 2.09 0.43 -4.59
N GLY A 445 1.53 0.44 -5.80
CA GLY A 445 0.11 0.72 -6.00
C GLY A 445 -0.31 0.73 -7.47
N SER A 446 -1.61 0.86 -7.72
CA SER A 446 -2.12 1.05 -9.10
C SER A 446 -1.79 2.45 -9.64
N GLY A 447 -1.68 3.43 -8.74
CA GLY A 447 -1.36 4.81 -9.11
C GLY A 447 -0.53 5.54 -8.05
N LEU A 448 0.31 6.48 -8.49
CA LEU A 448 1.03 7.40 -7.62
C LEU A 448 0.78 8.84 -8.06
N ALA A 449 0.02 9.57 -7.25
CA ALA A 449 -0.26 10.98 -7.44
C ALA A 449 0.73 11.83 -6.62
N MET A 450 1.56 12.59 -7.31
CA MET A 450 2.52 13.53 -6.71
C MET A 450 1.92 14.94 -6.75
N ILE A 451 1.31 15.39 -5.66
CA ILE A 451 0.47 16.58 -5.63
C ILE A 451 1.14 17.68 -4.82
N GLY A 452 1.05 18.93 -5.30
CA GLY A 452 1.54 20.11 -4.62
C GLY A 452 2.77 20.72 -5.30
N THR A 453 3.42 21.64 -4.61
CA THR A 453 4.54 22.45 -5.14
C THR A 453 5.91 21.91 -4.76
N GLY A 454 5.94 20.78 -4.06
CA GLY A 454 7.15 20.13 -3.58
C GLY A 454 8.06 19.58 -4.67
N SER A 455 9.31 19.27 -4.29
CA SER A 455 10.18 18.42 -5.10
C SER A 455 9.96 16.95 -4.74
N PHE A 456 9.93 16.06 -5.73
CA PHE A 456 9.69 14.63 -5.51
C PHE A 456 10.93 13.83 -5.91
N THR A 457 11.58 13.18 -4.95
CA THR A 457 12.73 12.29 -5.17
C THR A 457 12.37 10.90 -4.67
N LEU A 458 11.85 10.08 -5.57
CA LEU A 458 11.22 8.79 -5.33
C LEU A 458 11.91 7.71 -6.20
N THR A 459 13.21 7.51 -5.97
CA THR A 459 14.09 6.70 -6.83
C THR A 459 14.42 5.32 -6.27
N ASN A 460 13.69 4.85 -5.26
CA ASN A 460 13.88 3.51 -4.72
C ASN A 460 13.67 2.45 -5.82
N THR A 461 14.63 1.56 -6.00
CA THR A 461 14.64 0.57 -7.09
C THR A 461 13.55 -0.49 -6.98
N SER A 462 12.88 -0.58 -5.84
CA SER A 462 11.79 -1.52 -5.57
C SER A 462 10.39 -0.88 -5.68
N ASN A 463 10.29 0.38 -6.12
CA ASN A 463 9.01 0.96 -6.48
C ASN A 463 8.31 0.12 -7.56
N ASN A 464 7.00 0.00 -7.45
CA ASN A 464 6.19 -0.77 -8.37
C ASN A 464 4.80 -0.15 -8.47
N VAL A 465 4.67 0.85 -9.33
CA VAL A 465 3.43 1.59 -9.56
C VAL A 465 3.07 1.55 -11.03
N SER A 466 1.82 1.20 -11.34
CA SER A 466 1.39 1.09 -12.75
C SER A 466 1.29 2.44 -13.46
N THR A 467 0.74 3.46 -12.79
CA THR A 467 0.51 4.79 -13.37
C THR A 467 0.99 5.91 -12.45
N ILE A 468 1.62 6.94 -13.01
CA ILE A 468 2.02 8.14 -12.28
C ILE A 468 1.41 9.39 -12.91
N ALA A 469 1.13 10.39 -12.08
CA ALA A 469 0.85 11.76 -12.49
C ALA A 469 1.33 12.73 -11.42
N ALA A 470 1.63 13.96 -11.83
CA ALA A 470 2.21 14.94 -10.92
C ALA A 470 1.77 16.36 -11.23
N GLY A 471 1.49 17.14 -10.18
CA GLY A 471 1.17 18.56 -10.28
C GLY A 471 -0.06 18.88 -11.12
N THR A 472 -0.36 20.17 -11.22
CA THR A 472 -1.39 20.73 -12.10
C THR A 472 -0.89 22.04 -12.71
N SER A 473 -1.66 22.61 -13.65
CA SER A 473 -1.35 23.92 -14.22
C SER A 473 -1.27 25.05 -13.19
N SER A 474 -2.00 24.95 -12.08
CA SER A 474 -2.01 25.94 -10.99
C SER A 474 -1.07 25.59 -9.83
N ALA A 475 -0.65 24.33 -9.71
CA ALA A 475 0.24 23.85 -8.66
C ALA A 475 1.25 22.86 -9.25
N ARG A 476 2.31 23.39 -9.85
CA ARG A 476 3.39 22.63 -10.47
C ARG A 476 4.33 22.08 -9.40
N ALA A 477 4.72 20.81 -9.51
CA ALA A 477 5.78 20.24 -8.69
C ALA A 477 7.12 20.98 -8.95
N ALA A 478 7.95 21.18 -7.93
CA ALA A 478 9.22 21.89 -8.10
C ALA A 478 10.21 21.10 -8.97
N SER A 479 10.27 19.79 -8.79
CA SER A 479 11.00 18.85 -9.65
C SER A 479 10.49 17.44 -9.38
N ILE A 480 10.72 16.53 -10.32
CA ILE A 480 10.28 15.14 -10.21
C ILE A 480 11.44 14.23 -10.60
N SER A 481 11.74 13.28 -9.74
CA SER A 481 12.63 12.15 -10.00
C SER A 481 11.95 10.90 -9.48
N TYR A 482 11.56 10.02 -10.38
CA TYR A 482 10.86 8.78 -10.06
C TYR A 482 11.50 7.61 -10.80
N ARG A 483 11.73 6.50 -10.10
CA ARG A 483 12.18 5.25 -10.70
C ARG A 483 11.22 4.12 -10.31
N ASP A 484 10.82 3.32 -11.28
CA ASP A 484 10.07 2.07 -11.10
C ASP A 484 10.96 0.84 -11.36
N SER A 485 10.64 -0.29 -10.73
CA SER A 485 11.32 -1.57 -10.92
C SER A 485 10.97 -2.26 -12.25
N ASN A 486 9.78 -1.99 -12.79
CA ASN A 486 9.24 -2.65 -13.98
C ASN A 486 8.63 -1.61 -14.92
N THR A 487 7.41 -1.81 -15.43
CA THR A 487 6.74 -0.90 -16.35
C THR A 487 6.05 0.24 -15.62
N VAL A 488 6.09 1.45 -16.17
CA VAL A 488 5.33 2.59 -15.64
C VAL A 488 4.62 3.36 -16.76
N THR A 489 3.43 3.86 -16.47
CA THR A 489 2.68 4.75 -17.38
C THR A 489 2.63 6.17 -16.82
N ILE A 490 3.04 7.17 -17.60
CA ILE A 490 2.68 8.57 -17.34
C ILE A 490 1.25 8.76 -17.85
N GLY A 491 0.30 8.93 -16.94
CA GLY A 491 -1.13 8.86 -17.23
C GLY A 491 -1.97 9.75 -16.31
N SER A 492 -3.14 9.25 -15.89
CA SER A 492 -4.04 9.96 -14.98
C SER A 492 -4.28 9.17 -13.69
N VAL A 493 -4.00 9.81 -12.56
CA VAL A 493 -4.27 9.29 -11.20
C VAL A 493 -4.94 10.34 -10.32
N ASN A 494 -5.51 11.39 -10.95
CA ASN A 494 -5.95 12.64 -10.33
C ASN A 494 -4.80 13.31 -9.54
N PRO A 495 -3.86 14.00 -10.23
CA PRO A 495 -4.05 14.73 -11.49
C PRO A 495 -3.79 13.91 -12.77
N THR A 496 -3.80 14.57 -13.95
CA THR A 496 -3.49 14.00 -15.27
C THR A 496 -2.18 14.57 -15.81
N GLY A 497 -1.31 13.70 -16.32
CA GLY A 497 -0.01 14.07 -16.88
C GLY A 497 0.96 14.56 -15.80
N ILE A 498 1.99 15.27 -16.24
CA ILE A 498 3.00 15.82 -15.35
C ILE A 498 3.10 17.33 -15.56
N TRP A 499 2.97 18.09 -14.48
CA TRP A 499 3.17 19.53 -14.43
C TRP A 499 4.27 19.87 -13.42
N SER A 500 5.40 20.35 -13.93
CA SER A 500 6.58 20.69 -13.13
C SER A 500 7.02 22.13 -13.41
N SER A 501 7.71 22.75 -12.46
CA SER A 501 8.46 23.99 -12.66
C SER A 501 9.96 23.77 -12.88
N GLY A 502 10.45 22.56 -12.57
CA GLY A 502 11.82 22.11 -12.77
C GLY A 502 11.90 20.77 -13.52
N ASP A 503 13.05 20.11 -13.43
CA ASP A 503 13.34 18.91 -14.22
C ASP A 503 12.40 17.75 -13.90
N VAL A 504 12.11 16.93 -14.91
CA VAL A 504 11.29 15.72 -14.83
C VAL A 504 12.15 14.53 -15.26
N LEU A 505 12.50 13.67 -14.31
CA LEU A 505 13.21 12.41 -14.53
C LEU A 505 12.29 11.24 -14.19
N ILE A 506 11.89 10.45 -15.18
CA ILE A 506 11.11 9.22 -14.98
C ILE A 506 11.90 8.06 -15.56
N GLU A 507 12.10 7.02 -14.74
CA GLU A 507 12.93 5.88 -15.09
C GLU A 507 12.20 4.57 -14.81
N THR A 508 12.49 3.55 -15.60
CA THR A 508 12.21 2.15 -15.27
C THR A 508 13.52 1.38 -15.20
N ALA A 509 13.60 0.40 -14.31
CA ALA A 509 14.79 -0.45 -14.20
C ALA A 509 14.93 -1.39 -15.41
N THR A 510 13.86 -2.14 -15.71
CA THR A 510 13.87 -3.19 -16.76
C THR A 510 12.62 -3.22 -17.66
N GLY A 511 11.59 -2.43 -17.35
CA GLY A 511 10.32 -2.44 -18.05
C GLY A 511 10.14 -1.27 -19.03
N ASP A 512 9.06 -1.30 -19.79
CA ASP A 512 8.68 -0.21 -20.69
C ASP A 512 8.17 1.04 -19.92
N LEU A 513 8.44 2.21 -20.47
CA LEU A 513 7.88 3.48 -20.00
C LEU A 513 6.82 3.93 -21.01
N THR A 514 5.56 3.87 -20.62
CA THR A 514 4.45 4.33 -21.46
C THR A 514 4.18 5.82 -21.22
N PHE A 515 4.29 6.60 -22.27
CA PHE A 515 3.96 8.02 -22.30
C PHE A 515 2.56 8.17 -22.92
N SER A 516 1.53 8.32 -22.08
CA SER A 516 0.12 8.41 -22.52
C SER A 516 -0.52 9.79 -22.32
N GLU A 517 0.02 10.59 -21.41
CA GLU A 517 -0.44 11.94 -21.08
C GLU A 517 0.73 12.93 -21.11
N SER A 518 0.44 14.22 -21.36
CA SER A 518 1.47 15.23 -21.57
C SER A 518 2.37 15.51 -20.35
N ILE A 519 3.62 15.89 -20.63
CA ILE A 519 4.55 16.49 -19.67
C ILE A 519 4.65 17.99 -19.98
N ASN A 520 4.44 18.82 -18.98
CA ASN A 520 4.59 20.25 -19.05
C ASN A 520 5.53 20.73 -17.95
N THR A 521 6.77 21.06 -18.32
CA THR A 521 7.75 21.67 -17.42
C THR A 521 8.10 23.10 -17.85
N THR A 522 8.46 23.95 -16.90
CA THR A 522 9.07 25.26 -17.19
C THR A 522 10.60 25.22 -17.12
N SER A 523 11.20 24.05 -16.92
CA SER A 523 12.66 23.93 -16.89
C SER A 523 13.28 24.23 -18.26
N GLY A 524 14.30 25.08 -18.25
CA GLY A 524 15.18 25.36 -19.38
C GLY A 524 16.52 24.60 -19.31
N SER A 525 16.61 23.55 -18.49
CA SER A 525 17.86 22.78 -18.30
C SER A 525 18.10 21.80 -19.46
N SER A 526 19.36 21.36 -19.62
CA SER A 526 19.73 20.30 -20.57
C SER A 526 19.16 18.91 -20.21
N THR A 527 18.50 18.79 -19.05
CA THR A 527 17.79 17.61 -18.56
C THR A 527 16.33 17.94 -18.18
N ALA A 528 15.76 19.00 -18.76
CA ALA A 528 14.39 19.47 -18.47
C ALA A 528 13.37 18.32 -18.44
N VAL A 529 13.47 17.39 -19.40
CA VAL A 529 12.77 16.10 -19.33
C VAL A 529 13.76 14.97 -19.65
N THR A 530 13.81 13.96 -18.80
CA THR A 530 14.51 12.71 -19.04
C THR A 530 13.53 11.56 -18.81
N LEU A 531 13.20 10.84 -19.87
CA LEU A 531 12.46 9.59 -19.81
C LEU A 531 13.46 8.47 -20.10
N ASN A 532 13.59 7.52 -19.20
CA ASN A 532 14.58 6.45 -19.32
C ASN A 532 13.91 5.09 -19.14
N ALA A 533 13.53 4.49 -20.25
CA ALA A 533 13.03 3.13 -20.23
C ALA A 533 14.20 2.15 -20.16
N GLY A 534 14.21 1.29 -19.14
CA GLY A 534 15.15 0.19 -19.08
C GLY A 534 16.56 0.56 -18.67
N ARG A 535 16.67 1.43 -17.67
CA ARG A 535 17.92 2.02 -17.20
C ARG A 535 19.03 1.00 -16.92
N ASP A 536 18.71 -0.20 -16.46
CA ASP A 536 19.72 -1.21 -16.11
C ASP A 536 20.36 -1.88 -17.33
N ALA A 537 19.83 -1.64 -18.54
CA ALA A 537 20.47 -2.08 -19.78
C ALA A 537 21.56 -1.10 -20.23
N SER A 538 22.67 -1.67 -20.69
CA SER A 538 23.80 -0.89 -21.22
C SER A 538 23.60 -0.50 -22.69
N ALA A 539 24.28 0.56 -23.10
CA ALA A 539 24.51 0.89 -24.50
C ALA A 539 24.98 -0.34 -25.32
N GLY A 540 24.48 -0.44 -26.55
CA GLY A 540 24.73 -1.56 -27.46
C GLY A 540 23.73 -2.70 -27.37
N THR A 541 22.78 -2.66 -26.42
CA THR A 541 21.75 -3.69 -26.26
C THR A 541 20.38 -3.21 -26.75
N SER A 542 19.61 -4.09 -27.36
CA SER A 542 18.21 -3.83 -27.75
C SER A 542 17.20 -4.27 -26.66
N THR A 543 17.71 -4.88 -25.59
CA THR A 543 16.95 -5.35 -24.44
C THR A 543 17.00 -4.31 -23.33
N GLY A 544 15.97 -4.21 -22.50
CA GLY A 544 16.03 -3.37 -21.30
C GLY A 544 14.73 -2.65 -20.99
N GLY A 545 13.89 -2.37 -21.98
CA GLY A 545 12.67 -1.58 -21.85
C GLY A 545 12.60 -0.52 -22.95
N ASN A 546 11.41 -0.17 -23.38
CA ASN A 546 11.16 0.76 -24.47
C ASN A 546 10.26 1.92 -24.03
N ILE A 547 10.42 3.07 -24.67
CA ILE A 547 9.45 4.15 -24.57
C ILE A 547 8.31 3.86 -25.55
N ILE A 548 7.09 3.80 -25.02
CA ILE A 548 5.85 3.55 -25.75
C ILE A 548 5.03 4.83 -25.74
N VAL A 549 4.76 5.41 -26.91
CA VAL A 549 3.89 6.60 -27.01
C VAL A 549 2.46 6.16 -27.36
N SER A 550 1.52 6.49 -26.49
CA SER A 550 0.10 6.16 -26.66
C SER A 550 -0.74 7.43 -26.72
N GLY A 551 -1.71 7.49 -27.64
CA GLY A 551 -2.55 8.69 -27.82
C GLY A 551 -1.83 9.83 -28.53
N SER A 552 -1.95 11.05 -28.01
CA SER A 552 -1.31 12.26 -28.58
C SER A 552 -0.74 13.16 -27.49
N PRO A 553 0.12 12.63 -26.61
CA PRO A 553 0.74 13.42 -25.55
C PRO A 553 1.74 14.41 -26.15
N THR A 554 2.10 15.42 -25.37
CA THR A 554 3.08 16.45 -25.74
C THR A 554 4.12 16.62 -24.64
N ILE A 555 5.34 16.98 -25.02
CA ILE A 555 6.35 17.49 -24.08
C ILE A 555 6.47 19.00 -24.31
N THR A 556 6.22 19.80 -23.27
CA THR A 556 6.46 21.25 -23.26
C THR A 556 7.52 21.55 -22.20
N MET A 557 8.51 22.37 -22.56
CA MET A 557 9.65 22.73 -21.72
C MET A 557 9.83 24.26 -21.69
N GLY A 558 10.62 24.76 -20.74
CA GLY A 558 11.09 26.14 -20.75
C GLY A 558 12.13 26.36 -21.84
N SER A 559 12.35 27.64 -22.22
CA SER A 559 13.37 27.99 -23.21
C SER A 559 14.76 27.54 -22.77
N GLY A 560 15.51 26.91 -23.68
CA GLY A 560 16.78 26.26 -23.39
C GLY A 560 16.65 24.77 -23.07
N GLY A 561 15.44 24.29 -22.79
CA GLY A 561 15.16 22.94 -22.31
C GLY A 561 15.42 21.85 -23.34
N ILE A 562 15.93 20.71 -22.89
CA ILE A 562 16.14 19.53 -23.73
C ILE A 562 15.38 18.33 -23.14
N ALA A 563 14.64 17.62 -23.98
CA ALA A 563 14.03 16.34 -23.64
C ALA A 563 14.88 15.17 -24.15
N ARG A 564 15.26 14.27 -23.26
CA ARG A 564 16.07 13.07 -23.55
C ARG A 564 15.20 11.84 -23.29
N LEU A 565 14.88 11.09 -24.34
CA LEU A 565 14.03 9.92 -24.30
C LEU A 565 14.89 8.68 -24.58
N PHE A 566 15.42 8.06 -23.54
CA PHE A 566 16.23 6.86 -23.64
C PHE A 566 15.36 5.61 -23.77
N SER A 567 15.61 4.84 -24.82
CA SER A 567 14.83 3.66 -25.16
C SER A 567 15.73 2.48 -25.57
N GLY A 568 15.25 1.25 -25.43
CA GLY A 568 15.97 0.05 -25.80
C GLY A 568 16.10 -0.11 -27.32
N SER A 569 15.02 -0.60 -27.95
CA SER A 569 14.99 -0.93 -29.38
C SER A 569 14.18 0.07 -30.20
N VAL A 570 14.65 0.45 -31.38
CA VAL A 570 13.93 1.33 -32.32
C VAL A 570 12.60 0.68 -32.71
N ASP A 571 12.64 -0.58 -33.12
CA ASP A 571 11.47 -1.26 -33.68
C ASP A 571 10.42 -1.60 -32.58
N SER A 572 10.85 -1.75 -31.32
CA SER A 572 9.94 -1.99 -30.19
C SER A 572 9.43 -0.71 -29.52
N SER A 573 10.04 0.45 -29.80
CA SER A 573 9.63 1.77 -29.28
C SER A 573 8.42 2.32 -30.03
N THR A 574 7.26 1.76 -29.73
CA THR A 574 6.00 2.04 -30.44
C THR A 574 5.69 3.55 -30.47
N ASN A 575 5.46 4.07 -31.68
CA ASN A 575 5.15 5.48 -31.99
C ASN A 575 6.20 6.53 -31.57
N LEU A 576 7.34 6.13 -31.00
CA LEU A 576 8.37 7.08 -30.56
C LEU A 576 8.95 7.86 -31.74
N THR A 577 9.22 7.20 -32.86
CA THR A 577 9.70 7.84 -34.09
C THR A 577 8.70 8.88 -34.62
N THR A 578 7.41 8.57 -34.60
CA THR A 578 6.36 9.50 -35.00
C THR A 578 6.28 10.69 -34.05
N PHE A 579 6.43 10.45 -32.74
CA PHE A 579 6.41 11.49 -31.71
C PHE A 579 7.58 12.48 -31.83
N ILE A 580 8.80 11.98 -32.05
CA ILE A 580 9.98 12.84 -32.27
C ILE A 580 9.91 13.55 -33.62
N GLY A 581 9.34 12.89 -34.62
CA GLY A 581 9.28 13.35 -36.00
C GLY A 581 10.37 12.68 -36.83
N SER A 582 9.93 11.86 -37.79
CA SER A 582 10.81 11.23 -38.77
C SER A 582 11.50 12.30 -39.64
N GLY A 583 12.80 12.15 -39.90
CA GLY A 583 13.54 13.10 -40.73
C GLY A 583 14.11 14.31 -40.00
N THR A 584 14.05 14.36 -38.67
CA THR A 584 14.35 15.57 -37.89
C THR A 584 15.81 15.70 -37.45
N GLY A 585 16.64 14.66 -37.54
CA GLY A 585 18.01 14.67 -37.00
C GLY A 585 18.06 14.55 -35.47
N GLN A 586 16.95 14.15 -34.84
CA GLN A 586 16.80 14.09 -33.37
C GLN A 586 16.92 12.67 -32.81
N PHE A 587 17.46 11.73 -33.58
CA PHE A 587 17.70 10.35 -33.14
C PHE A 587 19.19 10.13 -32.82
N ARG A 588 19.48 9.38 -31.75
CA ARG A 588 20.83 8.95 -31.35
C ARG A 588 20.80 7.45 -31.06
N TYR A 589 21.94 6.78 -31.18
CA TYR A 589 22.02 5.32 -31.05
C TYR A 589 23.26 4.90 -30.28
N ASN A 590 23.27 3.65 -29.83
CA ASN A 590 24.36 3.08 -29.04
C ASN A 590 24.67 3.91 -27.79
N SER A 591 23.70 4.57 -27.19
CA SER A 591 23.92 5.48 -26.07
C SER A 591 22.96 5.19 -24.93
N ASP A 592 23.43 5.44 -23.71
CA ASP A 592 22.62 5.43 -22.49
C ASP A 592 22.91 6.69 -21.66
N GLU A 593 22.47 6.72 -20.40
CA GLU A 593 22.62 7.89 -19.54
C GLU A 593 24.09 8.17 -19.15
N THR A 594 24.94 7.15 -19.25
CA THR A 594 26.36 7.20 -18.91
C THR A 594 27.26 7.32 -20.14
N ASP A 595 26.91 6.65 -21.24
CA ASP A 595 27.71 6.55 -22.45
C ASP A 595 27.07 7.35 -23.60
N ALA A 596 27.62 8.54 -23.87
CA ALA A 596 27.20 9.40 -24.97
C ALA A 596 28.01 9.12 -26.25
N ASN A 597 27.67 8.06 -26.97
CA ASN A 597 28.37 7.62 -28.20
C ASN A 597 27.94 8.37 -29.47
N TYR A 598 27.51 9.63 -29.34
CA TYR A 598 27.13 10.50 -30.45
C TYR A 598 27.95 11.79 -30.48
N ALA A 599 28.27 12.28 -31.69
CA ALA A 599 29.07 13.49 -31.87
C ALA A 599 28.22 14.77 -31.93
N LEU A 600 27.01 14.69 -32.52
CA LEU A 600 26.13 15.85 -32.64
C LEU A 600 25.51 16.17 -31.28
N THR A 601 25.92 17.31 -30.72
CA THR A 601 25.41 17.80 -29.44
C THR A 601 23.90 18.00 -29.48
N LEU A 602 23.26 17.76 -28.34
CA LEU A 602 21.84 18.01 -28.20
C LEU A 602 21.64 19.53 -28.13
N SER A 603 20.87 20.06 -29.08
CA SER A 603 20.52 21.49 -29.13
C SER A 603 19.33 21.78 -28.21
N ALA A 604 19.30 23.00 -27.66
CA ALA A 604 18.19 23.53 -26.88
C ALA A 604 16.86 23.51 -27.63
N ASP A 605 15.75 23.48 -26.88
CA ASP A 605 14.37 23.54 -27.36
C ASP A 605 13.97 22.36 -28.28
N LYS A 606 14.57 21.18 -28.05
CA LYS A 606 14.40 19.98 -28.86
C LYS A 606 14.20 18.73 -27.99
N GLN A 607 13.63 17.70 -28.61
CA GLN A 607 13.38 16.40 -27.99
C GLN A 607 14.11 15.33 -28.80
N TYR A 608 14.84 14.45 -28.12
CA TYR A 608 15.67 13.44 -28.75
C TYR A 608 15.29 12.05 -28.28
N ALA A 609 15.11 11.12 -29.20
CA ALA A 609 15.11 9.70 -28.89
C ALA A 609 16.55 9.19 -28.94
N ILE A 610 16.98 8.56 -27.85
CA ILE A 610 18.33 8.03 -27.67
C ILE A 610 18.20 6.53 -27.46
N TYR A 611 18.55 5.76 -28.46
CA TYR A 611 18.43 4.31 -28.42
C TYR A 611 19.70 3.66 -27.87
N ARG A 612 19.53 2.66 -27.02
CA ARG A 612 20.62 1.79 -26.58
C ARG A 612 21.08 0.88 -27.70
N GLU A 613 20.18 0.44 -28.57
CA GLU A 613 20.56 -0.47 -29.66
C GLU A 613 21.48 0.17 -30.70
N ARG A 614 22.25 -0.68 -31.38
CA ARG A 614 23.05 -0.33 -32.56
C ARG A 614 22.26 -0.68 -33.81
N PRO A 615 21.75 0.30 -34.58
CA PRO A 615 21.05 -0.01 -35.81
C PRO A 615 21.99 -0.72 -36.79
N THR A 616 21.45 -1.71 -37.50
CA THR A 616 22.18 -2.43 -38.55
C THR A 616 22.09 -1.67 -39.87
N LEU A 617 23.25 -1.38 -40.47
CA LEU A 617 23.33 -0.71 -41.77
C LEU A 617 23.24 -1.76 -42.90
N THR A 618 22.42 -1.51 -43.94
CA THR A 618 22.23 -2.46 -45.05
C THR A 618 22.63 -1.84 -46.39
N VAL A 619 23.62 -2.37 -47.10
CA VAL A 619 24.05 -1.84 -48.39
C VAL A 619 23.19 -2.38 -49.54
N THR A 620 22.52 -1.51 -50.29
CA THR A 620 21.82 -1.88 -51.53
C THR A 620 22.51 -1.24 -52.73
N ALA A 621 22.83 -2.03 -53.77
CA ALA A 621 23.16 -1.50 -55.10
C ALA A 621 22.35 -2.24 -56.15
N SER A 622 21.95 -1.53 -57.21
CA SER A 622 21.31 -2.14 -58.39
C SER A 622 22.32 -2.96 -59.20
N ALA A 623 21.95 -4.18 -59.61
CA ALA A 623 22.76 -5.02 -60.49
C ALA A 623 22.98 -4.33 -61.85
N GLN A 624 24.21 -4.32 -62.35
CA GLN A 624 24.57 -3.76 -63.66
C GLN A 624 25.62 -4.64 -64.35
N SER A 625 25.53 -4.72 -65.68
CA SER A 625 26.54 -5.33 -66.55
C SER A 625 27.57 -4.28 -66.94
N LEU A 626 28.87 -4.56 -66.71
CA LEU A 626 29.97 -3.65 -67.07
C LEU A 626 30.66 -4.07 -68.37
N ALA A 627 31.06 -3.08 -69.18
CA ALA A 627 32.17 -3.19 -70.11
C ALA A 627 33.41 -2.51 -69.52
N TYR A 628 34.60 -3.03 -69.83
CA TYR A 628 35.87 -2.50 -69.34
C TYR A 628 36.06 -1.04 -69.77
N GLY A 629 36.21 -0.12 -68.79
CA GLY A 629 36.67 1.26 -69.01
C GLY A 629 35.61 2.37 -69.05
N THR A 630 34.36 2.16 -68.63
CA THR A 630 33.33 3.23 -68.63
C THR A 630 33.06 3.81 -67.24
N LEU A 631 32.98 5.15 -67.16
CA LEU A 631 32.58 5.92 -65.96
C LEU A 631 31.05 6.06 -65.89
N ILE A 632 30.47 5.88 -64.69
CA ILE A 632 29.04 6.06 -64.43
C ILE A 632 28.88 7.05 -63.26
N ALA A 633 28.03 8.06 -63.44
CA ALA A 633 27.51 8.86 -62.33
C ALA A 633 26.28 8.15 -61.74
N GLN A 634 26.33 7.80 -60.46
CA GLN A 634 25.20 7.24 -59.72
C GLN A 634 24.63 8.30 -58.78
N SER A 635 23.31 8.46 -58.78
CA SER A 635 22.56 9.15 -57.75
C SER A 635 22.09 8.12 -56.72
N PHE A 636 22.33 8.41 -55.44
CA PHE A 636 21.99 7.54 -54.31
C PHE A 636 20.88 8.17 -53.46
N THR A 637 20.05 7.33 -52.85
CA THR A 637 19.12 7.75 -51.79
C THR A 637 19.48 6.98 -50.53
N VAL A 638 20.01 7.69 -49.53
CA VAL A 638 20.24 7.13 -48.18
C VAL A 638 18.94 7.30 -47.41
N SER A 639 18.28 6.21 -47.03
CA SER A 639 17.20 6.27 -46.04
C SER A 639 17.80 5.83 -44.69
N GLY A 640 17.96 6.78 -43.77
CA GLY A 640 18.30 6.48 -42.39
C GLY A 640 17.21 5.66 -41.72
N LYS A 641 17.55 4.97 -40.63
CA LYS A 641 16.51 4.49 -39.70
C LYS A 641 15.74 5.73 -39.21
N ASN A 642 14.43 5.58 -38.99
CA ASN A 642 13.55 6.70 -38.60
C ASN A 642 13.41 7.83 -39.64
N GLY A 643 13.74 7.58 -40.92
CA GLY A 643 13.49 8.50 -42.05
C GLY A 643 14.41 9.72 -42.11
N ASP A 644 15.44 9.77 -41.28
CA ASP A 644 16.53 10.73 -41.40
C ASP A 644 17.26 10.49 -42.72
N THR A 645 17.10 11.41 -43.67
CA THR A 645 17.74 11.31 -44.99
C THR A 645 19.08 12.02 -44.91
N ALA A 646 20.17 11.33 -45.30
CA ALA A 646 21.49 11.94 -45.36
C ALA A 646 21.53 13.00 -46.49
N ALA A 647 21.18 14.23 -46.19
CA ALA A 647 21.73 15.36 -46.90
C ALA A 647 22.99 15.75 -46.14
N HIS A 648 24.17 15.29 -46.60
CA HIS A 648 25.50 15.94 -46.55
C HIS A 648 26.52 14.90 -47.08
N ALA A 649 26.74 14.94 -48.39
CA ALA A 649 27.79 14.18 -49.05
C ALA A 649 29.17 14.77 -48.69
N PHE A 650 30.03 13.92 -48.13
CA PHE A 650 31.50 13.88 -48.24
C PHE A 650 32.24 15.19 -48.67
N SER A 651 32.92 15.82 -47.71
CA SER A 651 34.15 16.60 -47.92
C SER A 651 35.34 15.64 -47.76
N THR A 652 36.45 15.63 -48.50
CA THR A 652 37.04 16.34 -49.65
C THR A 652 38.24 15.48 -50.10
N ASP A 653 38.65 15.60 -51.36
CA ASP A 653 39.98 15.26 -51.92
C ASP A 653 40.48 13.79 -52.02
N THR A 654 40.45 13.31 -53.28
CA THR A 654 41.49 12.65 -54.09
C THR A 654 42.47 11.62 -53.47
N ALA A 655 42.25 10.33 -53.78
CA ALA A 655 43.28 9.43 -54.31
C ALA A 655 42.65 8.21 -55.01
N ALA A 656 43.15 7.90 -56.21
CA ALA A 656 42.54 6.98 -57.16
C ALA A 656 42.56 5.50 -56.73
N ILE A 657 41.39 5.01 -56.33
CA ILE A 657 40.74 3.85 -56.97
C ILE A 657 39.39 4.41 -57.42
N LEU A 658 39.21 4.67 -58.71
CA LEU A 658 38.09 5.45 -59.20
C LEU A 658 36.76 4.70 -58.95
N VAL A 659 36.07 5.15 -57.88
CA VAL A 659 34.74 4.81 -57.35
C VAL A 659 34.51 3.38 -56.82
N ASN A 660 34.88 3.17 -55.56
CA ASN A 660 34.02 2.40 -54.66
C ASN A 660 32.67 3.15 -54.54
N SER A 661 31.65 2.69 -55.24
CA SER A 661 30.28 3.24 -55.20
C SER A 661 29.40 2.58 -54.12
N LEU A 662 30.02 1.85 -53.17
CA LEU A 662 29.31 1.22 -52.06
C LEU A 662 28.99 2.26 -51.00
N ALA A 663 27.70 2.48 -50.76
CA ALA A 663 27.19 3.39 -49.74
C ALA A 663 26.70 2.63 -48.51
N LEU A 664 26.96 3.15 -47.31
CA LEU A 664 26.37 2.68 -46.08
C LEU A 664 24.97 3.30 -45.92
N PHE A 665 23.96 2.49 -45.61
CA PHE A 665 22.59 2.97 -45.37
C PHE A 665 22.28 2.90 -43.89
N GLY A 666 21.69 3.95 -43.33
CA GLY A 666 21.35 4.03 -41.90
C GLY A 666 22.31 4.89 -41.05
N VAL A 667 23.26 5.58 -41.68
CA VAL A 667 24.17 6.52 -40.99
C VAL A 667 23.43 7.83 -40.75
N GLU A 668 23.46 8.31 -39.51
CA GLU A 668 22.81 9.55 -39.12
C GLU A 668 23.49 10.80 -39.68
N SER A 669 22.69 11.85 -39.88
CA SER A 669 23.17 13.13 -40.39
C SER A 669 24.20 13.74 -39.43
N GLY A 670 25.45 13.86 -39.90
CA GLY A 670 26.58 14.44 -39.15
C GLY A 670 27.58 13.42 -38.61
N ASP A 671 27.26 12.12 -38.66
CA ASP A 671 28.22 11.07 -38.33
C ASP A 671 29.15 10.78 -39.51
N VAL A 672 30.45 10.63 -39.23
CA VAL A 672 31.47 10.26 -40.21
C VAL A 672 31.73 8.76 -40.10
N VAL A 673 31.05 7.99 -40.95
CA VAL A 673 31.24 6.54 -41.10
C VAL A 673 31.59 6.22 -42.54
N SER A 674 32.72 5.54 -42.75
CA SER A 674 33.19 5.07 -44.05
C SER A 674 33.15 3.54 -44.14
N LEU A 675 33.00 2.99 -45.35
CA LEU A 675 33.15 1.56 -45.61
C LEU A 675 34.52 1.30 -46.22
N ASN A 676 35.26 0.34 -45.67
CA ASN A 676 36.51 -0.18 -46.22
C ASN A 676 36.23 -1.57 -46.82
N PRO A 677 35.74 -1.66 -48.08
CA PRO A 677 35.34 -2.94 -48.65
C PRO A 677 36.54 -3.78 -49.06
N VAL A 678 36.46 -5.09 -48.84
CA VAL A 678 37.40 -6.08 -49.36
C VAL A 678 36.65 -6.94 -50.39
N LEU A 679 37.00 -6.79 -51.67
CA LEU A 679 36.40 -7.54 -52.78
C LEU A 679 37.23 -8.77 -53.12
N ALA A 680 36.57 -9.88 -53.44
CA ALA A 680 37.22 -11.08 -53.96
C ALA A 680 36.39 -11.73 -55.06
N PHE A 681 37.07 -12.31 -56.05
CA PHE A 681 36.44 -13.26 -56.96
C PHE A 681 36.03 -14.52 -56.19
N ASN A 682 34.92 -15.14 -56.63
CA ASN A 682 34.46 -16.42 -56.11
C ASN A 682 35.50 -17.55 -56.31
N ASP A 683 36.29 -17.49 -57.38
CA ASP A 683 37.39 -18.40 -57.65
C ASP A 683 38.48 -17.75 -58.53
N ARG A 684 39.68 -18.33 -58.51
CA ARG A 684 40.87 -17.80 -59.22
C ARG A 684 40.97 -18.20 -60.70
N ASN A 685 40.05 -18.98 -61.23
CA ASN A 685 40.20 -19.58 -62.55
C ASN A 685 39.85 -18.58 -63.65
N VAL A 686 40.16 -18.90 -64.90
CA VAL A 686 39.71 -18.14 -66.06
C VAL A 686 38.22 -18.32 -66.28
N GLY A 687 37.55 -17.27 -66.74
CA GLY A 687 36.13 -17.31 -67.05
C GLY A 687 35.56 -15.93 -67.29
N THR A 688 34.49 -15.88 -68.09
CA THR A 688 33.71 -14.66 -68.31
C THR A 688 32.60 -14.55 -67.28
N GLY A 689 32.31 -13.35 -66.80
CA GLY A 689 31.21 -13.09 -65.87
C GLY A 689 31.38 -13.73 -64.49
N LYS A 690 32.61 -13.87 -63.98
CA LYS A 690 32.85 -14.40 -62.63
C LYS A 690 32.37 -13.44 -61.56
N ALA A 691 31.70 -13.98 -60.54
CA ALA A 691 31.18 -13.20 -59.44
C ALA A 691 32.31 -12.58 -58.59
N VAL A 692 32.17 -11.29 -58.30
CA VAL A 692 33.01 -10.52 -57.38
C VAL A 692 32.12 -10.05 -56.24
N ASN A 693 32.44 -10.52 -55.04
CA ASN A 693 31.65 -10.27 -53.84
C ASN A 693 32.43 -9.43 -52.83
N ILE A 694 31.69 -8.67 -52.02
CA ILE A 694 32.21 -8.07 -50.78
C ILE A 694 32.40 -9.19 -49.75
N THR A 695 33.59 -9.27 -49.17
CA THR A 695 33.96 -10.31 -48.21
C THR A 695 33.73 -9.86 -46.76
N SER A 696 33.63 -10.83 -45.84
CA SER A 696 33.54 -10.59 -44.40
C SER A 696 34.75 -9.89 -43.78
N SER A 697 35.84 -9.71 -44.54
CA SER A 697 37.00 -8.91 -44.12
C SER A 697 36.78 -7.40 -44.27
N SER A 698 35.61 -6.97 -44.78
CA SER A 698 35.24 -5.57 -44.90
C SER A 698 34.92 -4.96 -43.52
N THR A 699 35.36 -3.72 -43.28
CA THR A 699 35.20 -3.04 -41.99
C THR A 699 34.58 -1.65 -42.15
N LEU A 700 34.00 -1.13 -41.06
CA LEU A 700 33.62 0.28 -40.96
C LEU A 700 34.83 1.09 -40.47
N GLY A 701 35.03 2.27 -41.04
CA GLY A 701 35.98 3.29 -40.60
C GLY A 701 35.28 4.61 -40.33
N GLY A 702 36.07 5.64 -39.98
CA GLY A 702 35.53 6.95 -39.59
C GLY A 702 35.22 7.06 -38.10
N GLY A 703 35.12 8.31 -37.63
CA GLY A 703 35.07 8.64 -36.21
C GLY A 703 33.89 8.03 -35.44
N GLN A 704 32.78 7.73 -36.14
CA GLN A 704 31.54 7.23 -35.53
C GLN A 704 31.22 5.77 -35.91
N SER A 705 32.16 5.06 -36.53
CA SER A 705 32.00 3.63 -36.88
C SER A 705 31.63 2.74 -35.69
N GLY A 706 32.06 3.12 -34.49
CA GLY A 706 31.76 2.44 -33.23
C GLY A 706 30.30 2.49 -32.78
N SER A 707 29.43 3.28 -33.43
CA SER A 707 27.99 3.37 -33.11
C SER A 707 27.11 2.49 -33.99
N TYR A 708 27.70 1.84 -35.00
CA TYR A 708 26.98 1.05 -36.00
C TYR A 708 27.52 -0.38 -36.10
N SER A 709 26.76 -1.28 -36.72
CA SER A 709 27.23 -2.62 -37.10
C SER A 709 27.06 -2.84 -38.60
N LEU A 710 27.99 -3.59 -39.21
CA LEU A 710 27.99 -3.88 -40.65
C LEU A 710 27.37 -5.25 -40.92
N SER A 711 26.27 -5.28 -41.67
CA SER A 711 25.74 -6.51 -42.26
C SER A 711 26.05 -6.57 -43.75
N LEU A 712 26.61 -7.70 -44.20
CA LEU A 712 26.84 -7.99 -45.61
C LEU A 712 25.73 -8.85 -46.23
N SER A 713 24.66 -9.12 -45.47
CA SER A 713 23.50 -9.84 -45.98
C SER A 713 22.80 -8.99 -47.04
N GLY A 714 22.73 -9.49 -48.28
CA GLY A 714 22.21 -8.75 -49.43
C GLY A 714 23.23 -7.81 -50.10
N ALA A 715 24.50 -7.87 -49.70
CA ALA A 715 25.56 -7.11 -50.36
C ALA A 715 25.59 -7.41 -51.88
N PRO A 716 25.77 -6.39 -52.73
CA PRO A 716 25.73 -6.56 -54.17
C PRO A 716 26.88 -7.44 -54.67
N ALA A 717 26.55 -8.38 -55.56
CA ALA A 717 27.51 -9.15 -56.34
C ALA A 717 27.61 -8.54 -57.75
N THR A 718 28.82 -8.26 -58.21
CA THR A 718 29.08 -7.87 -59.61
C THR A 718 29.79 -9.00 -60.34
N THR A 719 29.96 -8.90 -61.65
CA THR A 719 30.70 -9.89 -62.44
C THR A 719 31.84 -9.26 -63.23
N ALA A 720 33.02 -9.88 -63.23
CA ALA A 720 34.17 -9.49 -64.04
C ALA A 720 34.81 -10.71 -64.72
N ASN A 721 35.60 -10.47 -65.77
CA ASN A 721 36.29 -11.55 -66.48
C ASN A 721 37.66 -11.81 -65.87
N VAL A 722 38.04 -13.08 -65.73
CA VAL A 722 39.42 -13.50 -65.49
C VAL A 722 39.95 -14.07 -66.81
N THR A 723 40.98 -13.44 -67.38
CA THR A 723 41.54 -13.82 -68.69
C THR A 723 42.69 -14.81 -68.56
N ALA A 724 42.83 -15.67 -69.57
CA ALA A 724 43.92 -16.64 -69.61
C ALA A 724 45.27 -15.98 -69.83
N LYS A 725 46.29 -16.45 -69.10
CA LYS A 725 47.67 -16.01 -69.24
C LYS A 725 48.36 -16.78 -70.37
N ALA A 726 49.03 -16.07 -71.26
CA ALA A 726 49.75 -16.70 -72.36
C ALA A 726 51.05 -17.35 -71.86
N LEU A 727 51.32 -18.58 -72.29
CA LEU A 727 52.55 -19.33 -72.00
C LEU A 727 53.36 -19.53 -73.28
N SER A 728 54.68 -19.37 -73.18
CA SER A 728 55.59 -19.56 -74.31
C SER A 728 56.26 -20.93 -74.24
N VAL A 729 56.35 -21.59 -75.39
CA VAL A 729 57.06 -22.86 -75.58
C VAL A 729 58.43 -22.61 -76.15
N SER A 730 59.44 -23.32 -75.67
CA SER A 730 60.81 -23.35 -76.21
C SER A 730 61.29 -24.80 -76.43
N GLY A 731 62.46 -24.96 -77.03
CA GLY A 731 63.16 -26.25 -77.11
C GLY A 731 62.84 -27.12 -78.32
N LEU A 732 62.08 -26.61 -79.30
CA LEU A 732 61.91 -27.24 -80.61
C LEU A 732 62.78 -26.55 -81.65
N SER A 733 63.24 -27.30 -82.63
CA SER A 733 63.86 -26.77 -83.84
C SER A 733 63.62 -27.67 -85.05
N SER A 734 64.02 -27.18 -86.22
CA SER A 734 63.88 -27.85 -87.50
C SER A 734 65.19 -27.86 -88.27
N ALA A 735 65.37 -28.86 -89.15
CA ALA A 735 66.55 -29.00 -89.99
C ALA A 735 66.23 -28.73 -91.46
N ASN A 736 67.26 -28.34 -92.22
CA ASN A 736 67.18 -28.29 -93.67
C ASN A 736 66.83 -29.67 -94.24
N LYS A 737 66.03 -29.68 -95.31
CA LYS A 737 65.68 -30.90 -96.04
C LYS A 737 66.01 -30.80 -97.53
N VAL A 738 66.14 -31.95 -98.18
CA VAL A 738 66.13 -32.05 -99.65
C VAL A 738 64.67 -32.02 -100.11
N TYR A 739 64.39 -31.36 -101.24
CA TYR A 739 63.03 -31.22 -101.77
C TYR A 739 62.38 -32.60 -102.02
N ASP A 740 61.18 -32.78 -101.44
CA ASP A 740 60.41 -34.04 -101.49
C ASP A 740 58.95 -33.82 -101.94
N GLY A 741 58.61 -32.59 -102.37
CA GLY A 741 57.27 -32.21 -102.80
C GLY A 741 56.26 -31.89 -101.68
N THR A 742 56.65 -31.98 -100.40
CA THR A 742 55.79 -31.70 -99.25
C THR A 742 56.24 -30.47 -98.47
N THR A 743 55.34 -29.88 -97.67
CA THR A 743 55.69 -28.81 -96.71
C THR A 743 56.18 -29.34 -95.37
N THR A 744 56.14 -30.65 -95.12
CA THR A 744 56.51 -31.23 -93.82
C THR A 744 57.99 -31.00 -93.51
N ALA A 745 58.27 -30.51 -92.30
CA ALA A 745 59.62 -30.33 -91.76
C ALA A 745 59.90 -31.37 -90.66
N SER A 746 61.15 -31.80 -90.53
CA SER A 746 61.57 -32.67 -89.43
C SER A 746 61.62 -31.86 -88.13
N VAL A 747 60.96 -32.35 -87.09
CA VAL A 747 61.04 -31.74 -85.75
C VAL A 747 62.19 -32.38 -84.97
N SER A 748 63.05 -31.56 -84.37
CA SER A 748 64.06 -31.98 -83.39
C SER A 748 63.89 -31.20 -82.07
N GLY A 749 64.41 -31.77 -80.97
CA GLY A 749 64.27 -31.22 -79.62
C GLY A 749 63.01 -31.69 -78.86
N THR A 750 62.79 -31.12 -77.67
CA THR A 750 61.66 -31.43 -76.79
C THR A 750 60.98 -30.13 -76.36
N ALA A 751 59.68 -30.02 -76.63
CA ALA A 751 58.91 -28.83 -76.27
C ALA A 751 58.83 -28.68 -74.74
N ALA A 752 59.23 -27.52 -74.22
CA ALA A 752 59.19 -27.20 -72.80
C ALA A 752 58.58 -25.82 -72.54
N LEU A 753 57.93 -25.66 -71.40
CA LEU A 753 57.51 -24.35 -70.89
C LEU A 753 58.68 -23.64 -70.23
N LEU A 754 58.61 -22.30 -70.18
CA LEU A 754 59.50 -21.49 -69.35
C LEU A 754 59.30 -21.80 -67.85
N SER A 755 60.33 -21.56 -67.03
CA SER A 755 60.28 -21.81 -65.59
C SER A 755 59.19 -21.02 -64.88
N ALA A 756 58.47 -21.68 -63.97
CA ALA A 756 57.35 -21.10 -63.24
C ALA A 756 57.76 -19.96 -62.29
N VAL A 757 56.83 -19.04 -62.01
CA VAL A 757 57.00 -17.87 -61.12
C VAL A 757 55.96 -17.86 -60.00
N ALA A 758 56.24 -17.20 -58.89
CA ALA A 758 55.26 -17.01 -57.82
C ALA A 758 54.12 -16.07 -58.28
N ALA A 759 52.90 -16.29 -57.77
CA ALA A 759 51.77 -15.41 -58.01
C ALA A 759 51.86 -14.18 -57.10
N GLU A 760 51.89 -12.99 -57.70
CA GLU A 760 51.91 -11.71 -56.99
C GLU A 760 50.80 -10.79 -57.52
N PHE A 761 50.24 -9.96 -56.63
CA PHE A 761 49.20 -9.00 -56.98
C PHE A 761 49.75 -7.98 -58.00
N GLY A 762 49.10 -7.85 -59.16
CA GLY A 762 49.53 -6.95 -60.24
C GLY A 762 50.60 -7.50 -61.18
N SER A 763 50.92 -8.80 -61.12
CA SER A 763 51.87 -9.46 -62.02
C SER A 763 51.46 -9.34 -63.50
N SER A 764 52.44 -9.08 -64.38
CA SER A 764 52.23 -8.93 -65.83
C SER A 764 51.75 -10.24 -66.48
N SER A 765 50.71 -10.15 -67.30
CA SER A 765 50.15 -11.29 -68.05
C SER A 765 50.95 -11.70 -69.29
N THR A 766 52.06 -11.01 -69.59
CA THR A 766 52.81 -11.15 -70.85
C THR A 766 54.18 -11.82 -70.73
N ASP A 767 54.56 -12.32 -69.55
CA ASP A 767 55.89 -12.91 -69.30
C ASP A 767 56.12 -14.31 -69.91
N GLY A 768 55.06 -14.96 -70.43
CA GLY A 768 55.11 -16.29 -71.02
C GLY A 768 55.30 -17.45 -70.02
N LYS A 769 55.25 -17.21 -68.70
CA LYS A 769 55.60 -18.18 -67.65
C LYS A 769 54.38 -18.69 -66.87
N PRO A 770 54.32 -19.99 -66.50
CA PRO A 770 53.26 -20.51 -65.63
C PRO A 770 53.45 -20.05 -64.17
N TYR A 771 52.39 -20.04 -63.37
CA TYR A 771 52.52 -19.79 -61.94
C TYR A 771 52.83 -21.08 -61.17
N SER A 772 53.67 -21.00 -60.13
CA SER A 772 54.15 -22.14 -59.34
C SER A 772 53.05 -22.87 -58.55
N VAL A 773 51.89 -22.24 -58.39
CA VAL A 773 50.70 -22.84 -57.77
C VAL A 773 49.92 -23.78 -58.70
N ASP A 774 50.20 -23.75 -60.01
CA ASP A 774 49.56 -24.61 -61.00
C ASP A 774 50.57 -25.62 -61.57
N SER A 775 50.12 -26.85 -61.85
CA SER A 775 50.97 -27.91 -62.41
C SER A 775 50.65 -28.05 -63.89
N VAL A 776 51.19 -27.13 -64.71
CA VAL A 776 50.94 -27.07 -66.15
C VAL A 776 52.13 -27.63 -66.92
N SER A 777 51.87 -28.43 -67.96
CA SER A 777 52.89 -29.02 -68.84
C SER A 777 52.43 -29.00 -70.29
N VAL A 778 53.37 -29.12 -71.24
CA VAL A 778 53.08 -29.25 -72.67
C VAL A 778 52.91 -30.72 -73.05
N THR A 779 51.92 -31.02 -73.88
CA THR A 779 51.65 -32.36 -74.43
C THR A 779 51.34 -32.28 -75.93
N GLY A 780 51.13 -33.44 -76.56
CA GLY A 780 50.95 -33.57 -78.01
C GLY A 780 52.24 -33.96 -78.74
N THR A 781 52.10 -34.29 -80.02
CA THR A 781 53.22 -34.61 -80.90
C THR A 781 53.47 -33.40 -81.79
N PRO A 782 54.60 -32.68 -81.65
CA PRO A 782 54.86 -31.49 -82.45
C PRO A 782 54.97 -31.87 -83.93
N ALA A 783 54.31 -31.11 -84.77
CA ALA A 783 54.41 -31.18 -86.22
C ALA A 783 54.96 -29.85 -86.75
N ALA A 784 55.96 -29.91 -87.62
CA ALA A 784 56.52 -28.74 -88.25
C ALA A 784 56.23 -28.72 -89.75
N ALA A 785 55.98 -27.54 -90.30
CA ALA A 785 55.79 -27.34 -91.72
C ALA A 785 56.50 -26.07 -92.18
N PHE A 786 57.21 -26.19 -93.30
CA PHE A 786 57.65 -25.05 -94.09
C PHE A 786 56.44 -24.27 -94.60
N ASN A 787 56.58 -22.95 -94.67
CA ASN A 787 55.56 -22.04 -95.19
C ASN A 787 55.21 -22.26 -96.67
N SER A 788 56.09 -22.93 -97.44
CA SER A 788 55.86 -23.29 -98.84
C SER A 788 56.54 -24.61 -99.19
N LYS A 789 56.02 -25.31 -100.22
CA LYS A 789 56.69 -26.48 -100.80
C LYS A 789 57.81 -26.07 -101.78
N ASP A 790 57.73 -24.87 -102.37
CA ASP A 790 58.66 -24.44 -103.40
C ASP A 790 59.96 -23.92 -102.78
N VAL A 791 61.10 -24.53 -103.16
CA VAL A 791 62.42 -24.33 -102.53
C VAL A 791 62.80 -22.85 -102.36
N ALA A 792 62.50 -22.00 -103.35
CA ALA A 792 62.83 -20.57 -103.30
C ALA A 792 62.01 -19.75 -102.29
N SER A 793 60.88 -20.29 -101.82
CA SER A 793 59.92 -19.61 -100.94
C SER A 793 59.70 -20.32 -99.60
N ALA A 794 60.33 -21.49 -99.40
CA ALA A 794 60.32 -22.26 -98.16
C ALA A 794 61.30 -21.65 -97.14
N THR A 795 60.97 -20.46 -96.63
CA THR A 795 61.87 -19.62 -95.83
C THR A 795 61.61 -19.67 -94.32
N THR A 796 60.47 -20.19 -93.87
CA THR A 796 60.16 -20.30 -92.44
C THR A 796 59.49 -21.61 -92.08
N VAL A 797 59.70 -22.06 -90.85
CA VAL A 797 59.06 -23.26 -90.30
C VAL A 797 58.14 -22.89 -89.13
N SER A 798 56.89 -23.35 -89.22
CA SER A 798 55.90 -23.19 -88.16
C SER A 798 55.65 -24.51 -87.45
N PHE A 799 55.47 -24.45 -86.12
CA PHE A 799 55.23 -25.63 -85.29
C PHE A 799 53.77 -25.63 -84.81
N THR A 800 53.14 -26.80 -84.89
CA THR A 800 51.74 -27.05 -84.49
C THR A 800 51.64 -28.38 -83.74
N GLY A 801 50.44 -28.72 -83.24
CA GLY A 801 50.19 -30.03 -82.61
C GLY A 801 50.50 -30.11 -81.12
N LEU A 802 50.87 -28.99 -80.49
CA LEU A 802 51.08 -28.91 -79.04
C LEU A 802 49.83 -28.36 -78.32
N SER A 803 49.61 -28.85 -77.09
CA SER A 803 48.56 -28.36 -76.20
C SER A 803 49.04 -28.35 -74.74
N LEU A 804 48.28 -27.71 -73.85
CA LEU A 804 48.56 -27.70 -72.42
C LEU A 804 47.80 -28.84 -71.71
N THR A 805 48.44 -29.42 -70.70
CA THR A 805 47.84 -30.42 -69.80
C THR A 805 48.21 -30.13 -68.34
N GLY A 806 47.61 -30.88 -67.41
CA GLY A 806 47.85 -30.76 -65.97
C GLY A 806 46.83 -29.86 -65.25
N THR A 807 47.02 -29.65 -63.95
CA THR A 807 46.06 -28.92 -63.10
C THR A 807 46.19 -27.41 -63.29
N GLY A 808 45.06 -26.75 -63.57
CA GLY A 808 45.02 -25.31 -63.84
C GLY A 808 45.33 -24.92 -65.29
N ASN A 809 45.52 -25.88 -66.21
CA ASN A 809 45.83 -25.58 -67.63
C ASN A 809 44.81 -24.67 -68.31
N GLY A 810 43.52 -24.77 -67.93
CA GLY A 810 42.44 -23.93 -68.47
C GLY A 810 42.58 -22.45 -68.11
N ASN A 811 43.51 -22.10 -67.21
CA ASN A 811 43.83 -20.73 -66.85
C ASN A 811 44.87 -20.08 -67.77
N TYR A 812 45.36 -20.83 -68.76
CA TYR A 812 46.46 -20.45 -69.62
C TYR A 812 46.12 -20.69 -71.09
N THR A 813 46.72 -19.90 -71.98
CA THR A 813 46.76 -20.16 -73.42
C THR A 813 48.18 -20.50 -73.83
N LEU A 814 48.35 -21.43 -74.77
CA LEU A 814 49.67 -21.74 -75.32
C LEU A 814 49.95 -20.84 -76.51
N THR A 815 50.94 -19.97 -76.40
CA THR A 815 51.48 -19.24 -77.54
C THR A 815 52.24 -20.24 -78.43
N ALA A 816 52.00 -20.17 -79.73
CA ALA A 816 52.74 -20.99 -80.69
C ALA A 816 54.25 -20.79 -80.51
N HIS A 817 55.02 -21.85 -80.71
CA HIS A 817 56.47 -21.72 -80.76
C HIS A 817 56.85 -20.72 -81.85
N ALA A 818 57.89 -19.92 -81.60
CA ALA A 818 58.34 -18.94 -82.58
C ALA A 818 58.66 -19.64 -83.91
N THR A 819 58.29 -19.02 -85.02
CA THR A 819 58.67 -19.52 -86.34
C THR A 819 60.18 -19.39 -86.51
N GLU A 820 60.82 -20.48 -86.94
CA GLU A 820 62.24 -20.51 -87.30
C GLU A 820 62.49 -20.05 -88.74
#